data_AF-A0A1Y4SWA7-F1
#
_entry.id   AF-A0A1Y4SWA7-F1
#
_cell.length_a   1.000
_cell.length_b   1.000
_cell.length_c   1.000
_cell.angle_alpha   90.00
_cell.angle_beta   90.00
_cell.angle_gamma   90.00
#
_symmetry.space_group_name_H-M   'P 1'
#
loop_
_entity.id
_entity.type
_entity.pdbx_description
1 polymer ?
#
loop_
_entity_poly.entity_id
_entity_poly.type
_entity_poly.pdbx_seq_one_letter_code
_entity_poly.pdbx_strand_id
1 'polypeptide(L)'
;MKNSEYWKKRFEQLENASHQKGTEFYQNLNDQFVNAQSQIDKEIRSWYQRFAVNNNISITEAKKLLNKQELSELKWTVNEYIKYGEQNALDGMFMKQLENASARYHISRLEALKLNTQCIIEKLYGNKTDEITDFIKNIYSDNMYHSMYELQKGFNIGWNFSNIDEKKLEKLISKPWAVDGINFSERIWNDKKKLINEVNNELTSMCLTGKSPDKAVENIAKKMKTSKSRAKSIVYTESSYFQSQSDRDTFEKFGCEKYEILATLDSRTSETCQQMDGSVFDLDEYEVGVSAPPFHPYCRTVMIPYFDDEFSIDERAARDEETGKTYYVPSNVKYDEWKAAFVDGDRSGFDEITTKGKKHFKKNDINFDLNKNNGTIKVKEVLDIKNFPNAFTDKREIKNTQTMLDYINNLKDADVKVLKLYNNMDKMENIESQGIPFKITHTKNHALSMTYNNLTKEIIDVKLNIPKLSGDNLSGQIGVILHEEMHYIDFLNRADVKKYSSYFSTQQKGLVNIVSQKTDYIGEDAKKLFDQFKDEYRNITNKIFQDYQIKISDLTDDYINKYGNANVGVISLPVKKYKELNKLIKKLKTERTNLIDYEARNIMGGSIGNLQDIYDALSGGSLRDKGTILFGHGTRYYVNIDSRVKEIVANYGSLSVLRPDLIEILRKDYPKLVDELDKYIDELLKKVGV
;
A
#
# COMPACT_ATOMS: atom_id res chain seq x y z
N MET A 1 17.91 6.02 30.44
CA MET A 1 16.82 5.21 29.84
C MET A 1 15.69 6.12 29.40
N LYS A 2 14.97 5.77 28.33
CA LYS A 2 13.80 6.58 27.92
C LYS A 2 12.66 6.42 28.93
N ASN A 3 11.84 7.46 29.10
CA ASN A 3 10.74 7.47 30.06
C ASN A 3 9.58 6.56 29.62
N SER A 4 8.64 6.26 30.52
CA SER A 4 7.44 5.45 30.23
C SER A 4 6.66 5.98 29.00
N GLU A 5 6.60 7.30 28.79
CA GLU A 5 5.96 7.90 27.62
C GLU A 5 6.56 7.46 26.28
N TYR A 6 7.88 7.23 26.23
CA TYR A 6 8.52 6.73 25.01
C TYR A 6 7.97 5.37 24.61
N TRP A 7 7.93 4.43 25.56
CA TRP A 7 7.46 3.07 25.32
C TRP A 7 5.97 3.05 24.96
N LYS A 8 5.16 3.84 25.68
CA LYS A 8 3.74 4.02 25.36
C LYS A 8 3.54 4.44 23.91
N LYS A 9 4.21 5.51 23.49
CA LYS A 9 4.10 6.04 22.12
C LYS A 9 4.55 5.04 21.06
N ARG A 10 5.62 4.27 21.30
CA ARG A 10 6.15 3.32 20.32
C ARG A 10 5.26 2.11 20.15
N PHE A 11 4.86 1.48 21.25
CA PHE A 11 4.02 0.29 21.18
C PHE A 11 2.59 0.63 20.76
N GLU A 12 2.08 1.83 21.06
CA GLU A 12 0.85 2.34 20.45
C GLU A 12 0.95 2.47 18.92
N GLN A 13 2.10 2.91 18.39
CA GLN A 13 2.33 2.95 16.94
C GLN A 13 2.37 1.55 16.33
N LEU A 14 2.96 0.57 17.02
CA LEU A 14 3.00 -0.83 16.58
C LEU A 14 1.61 -1.49 16.61
N GLU A 15 0.81 -1.23 17.65
CA GLU A 15 -0.61 -1.64 17.70
C GLU A 15 -1.38 -1.11 16.50
N ASN A 16 -1.32 0.21 16.27
CA ASN A 16 -2.07 0.84 15.20
C ASN A 16 -1.68 0.30 13.83
N ALA A 17 -0.39 0.05 13.59
CA ALA A 17 0.10 -0.55 12.35
C ALA A 17 -0.44 -1.98 12.15
N SER A 18 -0.38 -2.83 13.19
CA SER A 18 -0.94 -4.19 13.16
C SER A 18 -2.46 -4.19 12.97
N HIS A 19 -3.17 -3.26 13.63
CA HIS A 19 -4.62 -3.10 13.49
C HIS A 19 -5.02 -2.67 12.07
N GLN A 20 -4.24 -1.77 11.45
CA GLN A 20 -4.45 -1.36 10.07
C GLN A 20 -4.25 -2.53 9.10
N LYS A 21 -3.17 -3.32 9.26
CA LYS A 21 -2.95 -4.55 8.47
C LYS A 21 -4.13 -5.52 8.58
N GLY A 22 -4.65 -5.73 9.80
CA GLY A 22 -5.85 -6.54 10.02
C GLY A 22 -7.11 -5.96 9.36
N THR A 23 -7.22 -4.63 9.30
CA THR A 23 -8.33 -3.95 8.61
C THR A 23 -8.27 -4.17 7.10
N GLU A 24 -7.11 -3.98 6.49
CA GLU A 24 -6.87 -4.16 5.06
C GLU A 24 -7.10 -5.62 4.64
N PHE A 25 -6.55 -6.58 5.40
CA PHE A 25 -6.78 -8.01 5.17
C PHE A 25 -8.27 -8.36 5.26
N TYR A 26 -8.98 -7.84 6.26
CA TYR A 26 -10.42 -8.06 6.39
C TYR A 26 -11.23 -7.47 5.24
N GLN A 27 -10.83 -6.33 4.66
CA GLN A 27 -11.53 -5.75 3.50
C GLN A 27 -11.51 -6.71 2.31
N ASN A 28 -10.37 -7.34 2.03
CA ASN A 28 -10.26 -8.38 1.01
C ASN A 28 -11.22 -9.56 1.30
N LEU A 29 -11.20 -10.07 2.53
CA LEU A 29 -12.11 -11.14 2.92
C LEU A 29 -13.59 -10.74 2.80
N ASN A 30 -13.93 -9.51 3.17
CA ASN A 30 -15.29 -8.99 3.06
C ASN A 30 -15.77 -9.03 1.60
N ASP A 31 -14.93 -8.66 0.65
CA ASP A 31 -15.28 -8.66 -0.77
C ASP A 31 -15.49 -10.09 -1.30
N GLN A 32 -14.67 -11.05 -0.86
CA GLN A 32 -14.89 -12.47 -1.17
C GLN A 32 -16.26 -12.96 -0.66
N PHE A 33 -16.65 -12.60 0.57
CA PHE A 33 -17.96 -12.95 1.14
C PHE A 33 -19.12 -12.30 0.38
N VAL A 34 -19.00 -11.03 -0.01
CA VAL A 34 -20.01 -10.31 -0.81
C VAL A 34 -20.19 -10.96 -2.18
N ASN A 35 -19.07 -11.30 -2.85
CA ASN A 35 -19.09 -11.98 -4.14
C ASN A 35 -19.74 -13.37 -4.05
N ALA A 36 -19.38 -14.17 -3.05
CA ALA A 36 -19.98 -15.48 -2.82
C ALA A 36 -21.49 -15.38 -2.55
N GLN A 37 -21.92 -14.41 -1.74
CA GLN A 37 -23.35 -14.16 -1.48
C GLN A 37 -24.09 -13.81 -2.77
N SER A 38 -23.53 -12.92 -3.61
CA SER A 38 -24.14 -12.55 -4.89
C SER A 38 -24.24 -13.74 -5.86
N GLN A 39 -23.24 -14.63 -5.87
CA GLN A 39 -23.26 -15.83 -6.71
C GLN A 39 -24.34 -16.82 -6.25
N ILE A 40 -24.49 -17.02 -4.93
CA ILE A 40 -25.55 -17.88 -4.37
C ILE A 40 -26.94 -17.34 -4.72
N ASP A 41 -27.18 -16.03 -4.59
CA ASP A 41 -28.44 -15.41 -4.99
C ASP A 41 -28.71 -15.62 -6.49
N LYS A 42 -27.72 -15.35 -7.34
CA LYS A 42 -27.83 -15.56 -8.78
C LYS A 42 -28.16 -17.01 -9.14
N GLU A 43 -27.55 -17.98 -8.47
CA GLU A 43 -27.80 -19.41 -8.72
C GLU A 43 -29.25 -19.78 -8.38
N ILE A 44 -29.74 -19.34 -7.20
CA ILE A 44 -31.13 -19.56 -6.77
C ILE A 44 -32.11 -18.89 -7.73
N ARG A 45 -31.88 -17.64 -8.15
CA ARG A 45 -32.78 -16.92 -9.08
C ARG A 45 -32.79 -17.52 -10.49
N SER A 46 -31.62 -17.87 -11.01
CA SER A 46 -31.47 -18.50 -12.34
C SER A 46 -32.19 -19.84 -12.41
N TRP A 47 -32.31 -20.53 -11.29
CA TRP A 47 -33.13 -21.73 -11.18
C TRP A 47 -34.62 -21.44 -11.42
N TYR A 48 -35.20 -20.43 -10.75
CA TYR A 48 -36.63 -20.09 -10.90
C TYR A 48 -36.95 -19.58 -12.30
N GLN A 49 -36.04 -18.82 -12.91
CA GLN A 49 -36.19 -18.36 -14.28
C GLN A 49 -36.25 -19.53 -15.27
N ARG A 50 -35.37 -20.54 -15.10
CA ARG A 50 -35.40 -21.76 -15.92
C ARG A 50 -36.69 -22.55 -15.69
N PHE A 51 -37.15 -22.67 -14.45
CA PHE A 51 -38.40 -23.36 -14.13
C PHE A 51 -39.60 -22.71 -14.82
N ALA A 52 -39.67 -21.38 -14.80
CA ALA A 52 -40.71 -20.61 -15.47
C ALA A 52 -40.74 -20.86 -16.98
N VAL A 53 -39.57 -20.74 -17.63
CA VAL A 53 -39.42 -20.95 -19.09
C VAL A 53 -39.77 -22.38 -19.49
N ASN A 54 -39.25 -23.38 -18.78
CA ASN A 54 -39.47 -24.79 -19.14
C ASN A 54 -40.93 -25.24 -18.99
N ASN A 55 -41.70 -24.58 -18.13
CA ASN A 55 -43.09 -24.91 -17.87
C ASN A 55 -44.08 -23.95 -18.52
N ASN A 56 -43.61 -22.98 -19.31
CA ASN A 56 -44.45 -21.92 -19.92
C ASN A 56 -45.35 -21.19 -18.90
N ILE A 57 -44.84 -20.99 -17.69
CA ILE A 57 -45.52 -20.28 -16.60
C ILE A 57 -44.80 -18.97 -16.31
N SER A 58 -45.51 -17.99 -15.75
CA SER A 58 -44.87 -16.74 -15.31
C SER A 58 -43.89 -17.01 -14.16
N ILE A 59 -42.90 -16.13 -13.96
CA ILE A 59 -41.98 -16.26 -12.82
C ILE A 59 -42.70 -16.18 -11.47
N THR A 60 -43.85 -15.50 -11.43
CA THR A 60 -44.72 -15.41 -10.26
C THR A 60 -45.44 -16.72 -9.97
N GLU A 61 -45.85 -17.46 -11.01
CA GLU A 61 -46.43 -18.80 -10.88
C GLU A 61 -45.36 -19.85 -10.58
N ALA A 62 -44.18 -19.71 -11.19
CA ALA A 62 -43.00 -20.53 -10.90
C ALA A 62 -42.60 -20.49 -9.42
N LYS A 63 -42.75 -19.31 -8.77
CA LYS A 63 -42.55 -19.14 -7.33
C LYS A 63 -43.65 -19.79 -6.45
N LYS A 64 -44.81 -20.15 -7.02
CA LYS A 64 -45.97 -20.72 -6.30
C LYS A 64 -46.11 -22.25 -6.47
N LEU A 65 -45.62 -22.83 -7.57
CA LEU A 65 -45.90 -24.21 -8.01
C LEU A 65 -44.94 -25.30 -7.47
N LEU A 66 -44.34 -25.10 -6.30
CA LEU A 66 -43.25 -25.96 -5.79
C LEU A 66 -43.70 -27.40 -5.48
N ASN A 67 -43.27 -28.39 -6.29
CA ASN A 67 -43.41 -29.81 -5.97
C ASN A 67 -42.15 -30.66 -6.28
N LYS A 68 -42.07 -31.78 -5.54
CA LYS A 68 -40.87 -32.51 -5.11
C LYS A 68 -40.31 -33.52 -6.13
N GLN A 69 -40.90 -33.62 -7.31
CA GLN A 69 -40.79 -34.82 -8.18
C GLN A 69 -40.13 -34.62 -9.55
N GLU A 70 -39.64 -33.43 -9.89
CA GLU A 70 -39.06 -33.20 -11.21
C GLU A 70 -37.54 -33.37 -11.25
N LEU A 71 -37.10 -34.31 -12.07
CA LEU A 71 -35.69 -34.60 -12.39
C LEU A 71 -35.10 -33.52 -13.30
N SER A 72 -33.82 -33.20 -13.11
CA SER A 72 -33.03 -32.33 -13.99
C SER A 72 -31.85 -33.10 -14.56
N GLU A 73 -31.48 -32.82 -15.80
CA GLU A 73 -30.17 -33.18 -16.34
C GLU A 73 -29.09 -32.27 -15.73
N LEU A 74 -27.94 -32.84 -15.40
CA LEU A 74 -26.76 -32.10 -14.95
C LEU A 74 -26.21 -31.27 -16.11
N LYS A 75 -26.13 -29.95 -15.94
CA LYS A 75 -25.68 -29.03 -17.02
C LYS A 75 -24.18 -29.08 -17.33
N TRP A 76 -23.39 -29.77 -16.51
CA TRP A 76 -21.93 -29.81 -16.61
C TRP A 76 -21.51 -31.25 -16.87
N THR A 77 -20.52 -31.41 -17.73
CA THR A 77 -19.88 -32.69 -17.99
C THR A 77 -19.04 -33.12 -16.78
N VAL A 78 -18.90 -34.43 -16.58
CA VAL A 78 -18.04 -35.05 -15.54
C VAL A 78 -16.65 -34.41 -15.51
N ASN A 79 -16.11 -34.04 -16.67
CA ASN A 79 -14.80 -33.40 -16.83
C ASN A 79 -14.75 -31.94 -16.35
N GLU A 80 -15.85 -31.19 -16.37
CA GLU A 80 -15.87 -29.81 -15.88
C GLU A 80 -15.89 -29.74 -14.35
N TYR A 81 -16.54 -30.71 -13.70
CA TYR A 81 -16.52 -30.82 -12.23
C TYR A 81 -15.19 -31.34 -11.70
N ILE A 82 -14.61 -32.35 -12.35
CA ILE A 82 -13.28 -32.88 -11.98
C ILE A 82 -12.23 -31.79 -12.20
N LYS A 83 -12.24 -31.10 -13.34
CA LYS A 83 -11.31 -30.00 -13.64
C LYS A 83 -11.47 -28.83 -12.67
N TYR A 84 -12.70 -28.48 -12.28
CA TYR A 84 -12.91 -27.43 -11.28
C TYR A 84 -12.43 -27.86 -9.89
N GLY A 85 -12.69 -29.10 -9.49
CA GLY A 85 -12.27 -29.64 -8.20
C GLY A 85 -10.75 -29.79 -8.05
N GLU A 86 -10.07 -30.26 -9.11
CA GLU A 86 -8.61 -30.36 -9.18
C GLU A 86 -7.93 -28.99 -9.21
N GLN A 87 -8.55 -27.97 -9.83
CA GLN A 87 -7.99 -26.61 -9.94
C GLN A 87 -8.20 -25.73 -8.69
N ASN A 88 -9.10 -26.10 -7.76
CA ASN A 88 -9.50 -25.25 -6.63
C ASN A 88 -9.32 -25.93 -5.26
N ALA A 89 -8.55 -27.02 -5.17
CA ALA A 89 -8.19 -27.70 -3.92
C ALA A 89 -9.39 -27.99 -2.98
N LEU A 90 -10.52 -28.48 -3.54
CA LEU A 90 -11.73 -28.75 -2.76
C LEU A 90 -11.56 -29.94 -1.81
N ASP A 91 -12.36 -29.99 -0.75
CA ASP A 91 -12.38 -31.08 0.24
C ASP A 91 -12.56 -32.46 -0.43
N GLY A 92 -11.71 -33.43 -0.08
CA GLY A 92 -11.71 -34.76 -0.71
C GLY A 92 -13.00 -35.57 -0.51
N MET A 93 -13.76 -35.32 0.57
CA MET A 93 -15.09 -35.93 0.73
C MET A 93 -16.12 -35.27 -0.19
N PHE A 94 -16.03 -33.96 -0.40
CA PHE A 94 -16.87 -33.25 -1.36
C PHE A 94 -16.54 -33.64 -2.80
N MET A 95 -15.27 -33.87 -3.13
CA MET A 95 -14.86 -34.41 -4.43
C MET A 95 -15.54 -35.74 -4.75
N LYS A 96 -15.59 -36.67 -3.79
CA LYS A 96 -16.34 -37.93 -3.94
C LYS A 96 -17.85 -37.70 -4.09
N GLN A 97 -18.41 -36.70 -3.42
CA GLN A 97 -19.83 -36.35 -3.59
C GLN A 97 -20.11 -35.83 -5.00
N LEU A 98 -19.22 -35.00 -5.56
CA LEU A 98 -19.30 -34.51 -6.94
C LEU A 98 -19.15 -35.64 -7.95
N GLU A 99 -18.17 -36.53 -7.79
CA GLU A 99 -17.97 -37.72 -8.63
C GLU A 99 -19.24 -38.59 -8.65
N ASN A 100 -19.78 -38.93 -7.48
CA ASN A 100 -20.98 -39.74 -7.35
C ASN A 100 -22.22 -39.07 -7.96
N ALA A 101 -22.36 -37.75 -7.80
CA ALA A 101 -23.45 -37.00 -8.43
C ALA A 101 -23.31 -37.00 -9.96
N SER A 102 -22.08 -36.86 -10.46
CA SER A 102 -21.78 -36.86 -11.90
C SER A 102 -21.98 -38.21 -12.58
N ALA A 103 -21.87 -39.32 -11.83
CA ALA A 103 -22.14 -40.67 -12.31
C ALA A 103 -23.65 -40.96 -12.50
N ARG A 104 -24.55 -40.10 -12.01
CA ARG A 104 -26.00 -40.26 -12.12
C ARG A 104 -26.52 -39.52 -13.36
N TYR A 105 -27.31 -40.21 -14.20
CA TYR A 105 -27.91 -39.62 -15.42
C TYR A 105 -28.90 -38.48 -15.12
N HIS A 106 -29.58 -38.55 -13.97
CA HIS A 106 -30.46 -37.49 -13.47
C HIS A 106 -30.28 -37.28 -11.96
N ILE A 107 -30.28 -36.02 -11.53
CA ILE A 107 -30.37 -35.63 -10.11
C ILE A 107 -31.59 -34.74 -9.90
N SER A 108 -32.10 -34.71 -8.67
CA SER A 108 -33.18 -33.79 -8.32
C SER A 108 -32.67 -32.35 -8.37
N ARG A 109 -33.57 -31.42 -8.68
CA ARG A 109 -33.27 -29.98 -8.69
C ARG A 109 -32.75 -29.46 -7.34
N LEU A 110 -33.24 -30.00 -6.23
CA LEU A 110 -32.75 -29.67 -4.89
C LEU A 110 -31.31 -30.13 -4.70
N GLU A 111 -30.96 -31.34 -5.14
CA GLU A 111 -29.57 -31.83 -5.10
C GLU A 111 -28.65 -30.94 -5.94
N ALA A 112 -29.06 -30.55 -7.16
CA ALA A 112 -28.27 -29.66 -8.01
C ALA A 112 -28.03 -28.29 -7.37
N LEU A 113 -29.07 -27.70 -6.76
CA LEU A 113 -28.97 -26.39 -6.11
C LEU A 113 -28.08 -26.43 -4.86
N LYS A 114 -28.13 -27.53 -4.09
CA LYS A 114 -27.22 -27.76 -2.96
C LYS A 114 -25.77 -27.89 -3.42
N LEU A 115 -25.50 -28.67 -4.46
CA LEU A 115 -24.14 -28.84 -4.99
C LEU A 115 -23.57 -27.51 -5.49
N ASN A 116 -24.32 -26.75 -6.29
CA ASN A 116 -23.83 -25.48 -6.84
C ASN A 116 -23.56 -24.44 -5.76
N THR A 117 -24.46 -24.31 -4.79
CA THR A 117 -24.27 -23.36 -3.67
C THR A 117 -23.14 -23.80 -2.73
N GLN A 118 -22.97 -25.10 -2.51
CA GLN A 118 -21.83 -25.65 -1.78
C GLN A 118 -20.50 -25.39 -2.52
N CYS A 119 -20.42 -25.55 -3.85
CA CYS A 119 -19.21 -25.22 -4.62
C CYS A 119 -18.77 -23.76 -4.43
N ILE A 120 -19.72 -22.82 -4.36
CA ILE A 120 -19.43 -21.41 -4.12
C ILE A 120 -18.85 -21.21 -2.71
N ILE A 121 -19.42 -21.89 -1.70
CA ILE A 121 -18.91 -21.83 -0.32
C ILE A 121 -17.55 -22.51 -0.19
N GLU A 122 -17.33 -23.67 -0.82
CA GLU A 122 -16.03 -24.34 -0.79
C GLU A 122 -14.96 -23.45 -1.43
N LYS A 123 -15.26 -22.79 -2.56
CA LYS A 123 -14.35 -21.82 -3.17
C LYS A 123 -14.04 -20.62 -2.25
N LEU A 124 -15.03 -20.11 -1.52
CA LEU A 124 -14.86 -19.02 -0.55
C LEU A 124 -13.91 -19.38 0.61
N TYR A 125 -13.80 -20.66 0.95
CA TYR A 125 -12.96 -21.15 2.05
C TYR A 125 -11.70 -21.88 1.60
N GLY A 126 -11.56 -22.21 0.30
CA GLY A 126 -10.50 -23.09 -0.24
C GLY A 126 -9.08 -22.71 0.20
N ASN A 127 -8.74 -21.42 0.12
CA ASN A 127 -7.41 -20.91 0.50
C ASN A 127 -7.43 -20.08 1.79
N LYS A 128 -8.58 -19.96 2.46
CA LYS A 128 -8.75 -19.01 3.56
C LYS A 128 -7.91 -19.36 4.79
N THR A 129 -7.71 -20.65 5.05
CA THR A 129 -6.84 -21.10 6.13
C THR A 129 -5.39 -20.69 5.88
N ASP A 130 -4.90 -20.85 4.65
CA ASP A 130 -3.52 -20.48 4.28
C ASP A 130 -3.35 -18.96 4.29
N GLU A 131 -4.28 -18.21 3.68
CA GLU A 131 -4.28 -16.75 3.68
C GLU A 131 -4.23 -16.16 5.09
N ILE A 132 -5.02 -16.70 6.03
CA ILE A 132 -5.02 -16.26 7.43
C ILE A 132 -3.75 -16.70 8.13
N THR A 133 -3.25 -17.92 7.86
CA THR A 133 -2.00 -18.41 8.47
C THR A 133 -0.82 -17.53 8.09
N ASP A 134 -0.68 -17.20 6.80
CA ASP A 134 0.40 -16.34 6.31
C ASP A 134 0.28 -14.91 6.85
N PHE A 135 -0.95 -14.39 6.90
CA PHE A 135 -1.22 -13.10 7.54
C PHE A 135 -0.78 -13.08 9.00
N ILE A 136 -1.11 -14.12 9.78
CA ILE A 136 -0.72 -14.23 11.19
C ILE A 136 0.80 -14.42 11.35
N LYS A 137 1.45 -15.22 10.49
CA LYS A 137 2.92 -15.34 10.45
C LYS A 137 3.58 -13.97 10.27
N ASN A 138 3.04 -13.15 9.37
CA ASN A 138 3.52 -11.80 9.12
C ASN A 138 3.28 -10.87 10.31
N ILE A 139 2.09 -10.90 10.95
CA ILE A 139 1.82 -10.11 12.15
C ILE A 139 2.81 -10.44 13.27
N TYR A 140 3.01 -11.73 13.57
CA TYR A 140 3.95 -12.15 14.61
C TYR A 140 5.38 -11.68 14.31
N SER A 141 5.85 -11.96 13.08
CA SER A 141 7.24 -11.69 12.68
C SER A 141 7.54 -10.19 12.60
N ASP A 142 6.67 -9.42 11.95
CA ASP A 142 6.82 -7.97 11.83
C ASP A 142 6.80 -7.31 13.20
N ASN A 143 5.87 -7.71 14.07
CA ASN A 143 5.80 -7.19 15.43
C ASN A 143 7.07 -7.55 16.21
N MET A 144 7.58 -8.77 16.10
CA MET A 144 8.77 -9.21 16.83
C MET A 144 9.96 -8.34 16.46
N TYR A 145 10.23 -8.20 15.15
CA TYR A 145 11.37 -7.42 14.68
C TYR A 145 11.23 -5.92 15.00
N HIS A 146 10.02 -5.35 14.91
CA HIS A 146 9.82 -3.95 15.26
C HIS A 146 9.90 -3.68 16.77
N SER A 147 9.40 -4.59 17.62
CA SER A 147 9.57 -4.51 19.07
C SER A 147 11.04 -4.64 19.46
N MET A 148 11.79 -5.56 18.83
CA MET A 148 13.25 -5.67 18.98
C MET A 148 13.98 -4.38 18.57
N TYR A 149 13.62 -3.82 17.42
CA TYR A 149 14.16 -2.55 16.94
C TYR A 149 13.94 -1.42 17.93
N GLU A 150 12.70 -1.24 18.43
CA GLU A 150 12.39 -0.17 19.37
C GLU A 150 13.09 -0.36 20.72
N LEU A 151 13.27 -1.60 21.17
CA LEU A 151 14.03 -1.94 22.38
C LEU A 151 15.53 -1.66 22.20
N GLN A 152 16.18 -2.19 21.16
CA GLN A 152 17.61 -1.96 20.90
C GLN A 152 17.92 -0.47 20.72
N LYS A 153 17.05 0.25 20.02
CA LYS A 153 17.14 1.70 19.85
C LYS A 153 16.85 2.47 21.13
N GLY A 154 15.95 1.98 21.98
CA GLY A 154 15.63 2.59 23.28
C GLY A 154 16.73 2.41 24.31
N PHE A 155 17.49 1.31 24.21
CA PHE A 155 18.66 1.02 25.02
C PHE A 155 19.98 1.50 24.42
N ASN A 156 19.96 1.94 23.15
CA ASN A 156 21.12 2.27 22.33
C ASN A 156 22.14 1.12 22.19
N ILE A 157 21.66 -0.13 22.25
CA ILE A 157 22.50 -1.34 22.24
C ILE A 157 21.88 -2.36 21.30
N GLY A 158 22.71 -2.99 20.48
CA GLY A 158 22.28 -4.01 19.52
C GLY A 158 23.18 -5.23 19.50
N TRP A 159 22.58 -6.36 19.19
CA TRP A 159 23.20 -7.66 19.01
C TRP A 159 22.35 -8.50 18.06
N ASN A 160 22.92 -9.56 17.50
CA ASN A 160 22.17 -10.42 16.60
C ASN A 160 21.07 -11.19 17.31
N PHE A 161 19.99 -11.41 16.58
CA PHE A 161 19.03 -12.44 16.90
C PHE A 161 19.05 -13.53 15.83
N SER A 162 18.87 -14.77 16.28
CA SER A 162 18.53 -15.85 15.36
C SER A 162 17.26 -15.48 14.60
N ASN A 163 17.28 -15.70 13.28
CA ASN A 163 16.08 -15.60 12.45
C ASN A 163 14.95 -16.45 13.02
N ILE A 164 13.71 -16.02 12.76
CA ILE A 164 12.53 -16.78 13.18
C ILE A 164 12.58 -18.15 12.50
N ASP A 165 12.61 -19.20 13.31
CA ASP A 165 12.49 -20.57 12.82
C ASP A 165 11.05 -20.79 12.34
N GLU A 166 10.87 -20.81 11.03
CA GLU A 166 9.55 -20.96 10.38
C GLU A 166 8.80 -22.20 10.87
N LYS A 167 9.50 -23.30 11.17
CA LYS A 167 8.87 -24.54 11.66
C LYS A 167 8.36 -24.37 13.09
N LYS A 168 9.11 -23.65 13.93
CA LYS A 168 8.66 -23.33 15.29
C LYS A 168 7.49 -22.36 15.25
N LEU A 169 7.53 -21.36 14.37
CA LEU A 169 6.45 -20.40 14.19
C LEU A 169 5.16 -21.09 13.71
N GLU A 170 5.27 -21.99 12.73
CA GLU A 170 4.12 -22.76 12.25
C GLU A 170 3.51 -23.65 13.35
N LYS A 171 4.36 -24.28 14.18
CA LYS A 171 3.91 -25.06 15.34
C LYS A 171 3.25 -24.17 16.40
N LEU A 172 3.75 -22.97 16.63
CA LEU A 172 3.16 -21.99 17.56
C LEU A 172 1.78 -21.56 17.09
N ILE A 173 1.66 -21.18 15.82
CA ILE A 173 0.40 -20.71 15.22
C ILE A 173 -0.67 -21.79 15.19
N SER A 174 -0.26 -23.06 15.02
CA SER A 174 -1.18 -24.19 15.02
C SER A 174 -1.65 -24.62 16.42
N LYS A 175 -1.02 -24.11 17.49
CA LYS A 175 -1.34 -24.49 18.87
C LYS A 175 -2.65 -23.82 19.31
N PRO A 176 -3.62 -24.59 19.84
CA PRO A 176 -4.81 -23.98 20.45
C PRO A 176 -4.42 -23.17 21.69
N TRP A 177 -4.92 -21.93 21.76
CA TRP A 177 -4.68 -21.01 22.88
C TRP A 177 -5.97 -20.57 23.57
N ALA A 178 -7.09 -20.60 22.85
CA ALA A 178 -8.38 -20.21 23.40
C ALA A 178 -8.92 -21.27 24.38
N VAL A 179 -9.79 -20.83 25.29
CA VAL A 179 -10.37 -21.64 26.38
C VAL A 179 -11.10 -22.91 25.89
N ASP A 180 -11.67 -22.88 24.69
CA ASP A 180 -12.37 -24.02 24.09
C ASP A 180 -11.43 -25.07 23.47
N GLY A 181 -10.12 -24.86 23.49
CA GLY A 181 -9.12 -25.79 22.98
C GLY A 181 -9.06 -25.89 21.46
N ILE A 182 -9.68 -24.94 20.74
CA ILE A 182 -9.77 -24.94 19.27
C ILE A 182 -8.93 -23.81 18.69
N ASN A 183 -8.09 -24.12 17.69
CA ASN A 183 -7.30 -23.12 16.94
C ASN A 183 -8.12 -22.47 15.81
N PHE A 184 -7.63 -21.36 15.24
CA PHE A 184 -8.37 -20.63 14.21
C PHE A 184 -8.61 -21.43 12.93
N SER A 185 -7.67 -22.28 12.52
CA SER A 185 -7.81 -23.14 11.33
C SER A 185 -9.00 -24.08 11.46
N GLU A 186 -9.16 -24.70 12.64
CA GLU A 186 -10.32 -25.53 12.95
C GLU A 186 -11.60 -24.70 13.07
N ARG A 187 -11.55 -23.46 13.60
CA ARG A 187 -12.72 -22.54 13.60
C ARG A 187 -13.18 -22.21 12.18
N ILE A 188 -12.27 -21.94 11.26
CA ILE A 188 -12.57 -21.64 9.85
C ILE A 188 -13.28 -22.84 9.21
N TRP A 189 -12.75 -24.05 9.44
CA TRP A 189 -13.33 -25.27 8.90
C TRP A 189 -14.71 -25.60 9.50
N ASN A 190 -14.87 -25.43 10.81
CA ASN A 190 -16.15 -25.61 11.48
C ASN A 190 -17.20 -24.59 11.01
N ASP A 191 -16.79 -23.33 10.79
CA ASP A 191 -17.69 -22.30 10.25
C ASP A 191 -18.11 -22.61 8.80
N LYS A 192 -17.19 -23.08 7.95
CA LYS A 192 -17.51 -23.56 6.60
C LYS A 192 -18.59 -24.64 6.63
N LYS A 193 -18.37 -25.70 7.42
CA LYS A 193 -19.33 -26.81 7.56
C LYS A 193 -20.69 -26.34 8.05
N LYS A 194 -20.70 -25.45 9.04
CA LYS A 194 -21.93 -24.86 9.58
C LYS A 194 -22.68 -24.07 8.52
N LEU A 195 -21.98 -23.23 7.76
CA LEU A 195 -22.58 -22.43 6.70
C LEU A 195 -23.17 -23.31 5.60
N ILE A 196 -22.44 -24.33 5.14
CA ILE A 196 -22.95 -25.31 4.15
C ILE A 196 -24.23 -25.97 4.66
N ASN A 197 -24.25 -26.43 5.92
CA ASN A 197 -25.43 -27.05 6.51
C ASN A 197 -26.61 -26.07 6.64
N GLU A 198 -26.36 -24.83 7.04
CA GLU A 198 -27.41 -23.81 7.14
C GLU A 198 -28.01 -23.45 5.78
N VAL A 199 -27.18 -23.31 4.74
CA VAL A 199 -27.66 -23.09 3.35
C VAL A 199 -28.44 -24.31 2.86
N ASN A 200 -27.91 -25.52 3.04
CA ASN A 200 -28.59 -26.75 2.64
C ASN A 200 -29.95 -26.92 3.32
N ASN A 201 -30.06 -26.57 4.60
CA ASN A 201 -31.31 -26.62 5.36
C ASN A 201 -32.32 -25.59 4.86
N GLU A 202 -31.88 -24.36 4.55
CA GLU A 202 -32.77 -23.33 3.99
C GLU A 202 -33.29 -23.73 2.60
N LEU A 203 -32.41 -24.24 1.74
CA LEU A 203 -32.79 -24.77 0.42
C LEU A 203 -33.78 -25.94 0.53
N THR A 204 -33.55 -26.87 1.46
CA THR A 204 -34.47 -27.97 1.73
C THR A 204 -35.81 -27.46 2.26
N SER A 205 -35.82 -26.54 3.23
CA SER A 205 -37.07 -25.96 3.75
C SER A 205 -37.84 -25.26 2.64
N MET A 206 -37.16 -24.44 1.83
CA MET A 206 -37.74 -23.76 0.67
C MET A 206 -38.43 -24.74 -0.28
N CYS A 207 -37.73 -25.79 -0.71
CA CYS A 207 -38.28 -26.77 -1.64
C CYS A 207 -39.38 -27.67 -1.03
N LEU A 208 -39.30 -28.01 0.26
CA LEU A 208 -40.29 -28.89 0.91
C LEU A 208 -41.59 -28.16 1.28
N THR A 209 -41.49 -26.90 1.68
CA THR A 209 -42.62 -26.15 2.26
C THR A 209 -43.25 -25.15 1.29
N GLY A 210 -42.68 -24.99 0.09
CA GLY A 210 -43.17 -24.03 -0.88
C GLY A 210 -42.88 -22.56 -0.53
N LYS A 211 -41.96 -22.30 0.41
CA LYS A 211 -41.61 -20.93 0.83
C LYS A 211 -41.03 -20.13 -0.34
N SER A 212 -41.31 -18.82 -0.34
CA SER A 212 -40.81 -17.89 -1.35
C SER A 212 -39.27 -17.93 -1.44
N PRO A 213 -38.70 -17.90 -2.66
CA PRO A 213 -37.25 -17.92 -2.85
C PRO A 213 -36.58 -16.67 -2.32
N ASP A 214 -37.28 -15.54 -2.41
CA ASP A 214 -36.78 -14.27 -1.90
C ASP A 214 -36.58 -14.34 -0.38
N LYS A 215 -37.41 -15.12 0.34
CA LYS A 215 -37.25 -15.35 1.78
C LYS A 215 -36.06 -16.27 2.09
N ALA A 216 -35.86 -17.31 1.28
CA ALA A 216 -34.70 -18.19 1.42
C ALA A 216 -33.38 -17.44 1.16
N VAL A 217 -33.34 -16.60 0.12
CA VAL A 217 -32.19 -15.72 -0.18
C VAL A 217 -31.93 -14.75 0.98
N GLU A 218 -32.98 -14.13 1.54
CA GLU A 218 -32.84 -13.24 2.70
C GLU A 218 -32.25 -13.98 3.91
N ASN A 219 -32.72 -15.19 4.18
CA ASN A 219 -32.22 -16.01 5.29
C ASN A 219 -30.76 -16.45 5.06
N ILE A 220 -30.42 -16.92 3.86
CA ILE A 220 -29.06 -17.28 3.47
C ILE A 220 -28.11 -16.07 3.60
N ALA A 221 -28.54 -14.88 3.16
CA ALA A 221 -27.76 -13.66 3.31
C ALA A 221 -27.45 -13.34 4.79
N LYS A 222 -28.41 -13.59 5.71
CA LYS A 222 -28.17 -13.45 7.16
C LYS A 222 -27.13 -14.46 7.68
N LYS A 223 -27.15 -15.69 7.17
CA LYS A 223 -26.15 -16.72 7.52
C LYS A 223 -24.76 -16.35 7.00
N MET A 224 -24.66 -15.92 5.74
CA MET A 224 -23.43 -15.39 5.14
C MET A 224 -22.88 -14.20 5.95
N LYS A 225 -23.74 -13.26 6.36
CA LYS A 225 -23.34 -12.13 7.22
C LYS A 225 -22.79 -12.59 8.58
N THR A 226 -23.37 -13.64 9.15
CA THR A 226 -22.90 -14.22 10.42
C THR A 226 -21.51 -14.85 10.27
N SER A 227 -21.31 -15.69 9.23
CA SER A 227 -19.99 -16.26 8.93
C SER A 227 -18.94 -15.19 8.62
N LYS A 228 -19.30 -14.16 7.86
CA LYS A 228 -18.43 -13.00 7.63
C LYS A 228 -18.04 -12.29 8.92
N SER A 229 -18.97 -12.14 9.86
CA SER A 229 -18.69 -11.54 11.17
C SER A 229 -17.73 -12.39 11.99
N ARG A 230 -17.86 -13.73 11.96
CA ARG A 230 -16.94 -14.65 12.62
C ARG A 230 -15.54 -14.60 12.00
N ALA A 231 -15.44 -14.57 10.68
CA ALA A 231 -14.16 -14.38 9.98
C ALA A 231 -13.49 -13.06 10.40
N LYS A 232 -14.27 -11.98 10.54
CA LYS A 232 -13.77 -10.73 11.12
C LYS A 232 -13.21 -10.95 12.52
N SER A 233 -13.97 -11.60 13.42
CA SER A 233 -13.52 -11.87 14.79
C SER A 233 -12.21 -12.63 14.83
N ILE A 234 -12.06 -13.66 13.98
CA ILE A 234 -10.83 -14.46 13.86
C ILE A 234 -9.66 -13.53 13.50
N VAL A 235 -9.75 -12.76 12.42
CA VAL A 235 -8.65 -11.88 11.98
C VAL A 235 -8.15 -10.97 13.11
N TYR A 236 -9.04 -10.22 13.76
CA TYR A 236 -8.61 -9.27 14.79
C TYR A 236 -8.17 -9.94 16.09
N THR A 237 -8.87 -10.98 16.53
CA THR A 237 -8.57 -11.62 17.82
C THR A 237 -7.27 -12.41 17.74
N GLU A 238 -7.06 -13.15 16.64
CA GLU A 238 -5.80 -13.85 16.41
C GLU A 238 -4.65 -12.84 16.22
N SER A 239 -4.86 -11.73 15.51
CA SER A 239 -3.82 -10.69 15.38
C SER A 239 -3.37 -10.16 16.74
N SER A 240 -4.32 -9.82 17.62
CA SER A 240 -4.01 -9.32 18.97
C SER A 240 -3.30 -10.40 19.81
N TYR A 241 -3.73 -11.66 19.72
CA TYR A 241 -3.07 -12.76 20.43
C TYR A 241 -1.62 -12.96 19.98
N PHE A 242 -1.39 -13.06 18.68
CA PHE A 242 -0.04 -13.28 18.15
C PHE A 242 0.86 -12.07 18.28
N GLN A 243 0.31 -10.86 18.36
CA GLN A 243 1.04 -9.65 18.77
C GLN A 243 1.50 -9.76 20.23
N SER A 244 0.60 -10.06 21.17
CA SER A 244 0.98 -10.26 22.58
C SER A 244 2.02 -11.36 22.76
N GLN A 245 1.86 -12.48 22.05
CA GLN A 245 2.83 -13.57 22.12
C GLN A 245 4.20 -13.14 21.59
N SER A 246 4.22 -12.38 20.49
CA SER A 246 5.44 -11.81 19.91
C SER A 246 6.13 -10.81 20.85
N ASP A 247 5.36 -9.96 21.53
CA ASP A 247 5.88 -9.02 22.54
C ASP A 247 6.45 -9.77 23.75
N ARG A 248 5.74 -10.79 24.27
CA ARG A 248 6.25 -11.64 25.36
C ARG A 248 7.58 -12.29 24.99
N ASP A 249 7.64 -12.95 23.83
CA ASP A 249 8.85 -13.63 23.38
C ASP A 249 10.01 -12.63 23.17
N THR A 250 9.69 -11.39 22.78
CA THR A 250 10.68 -10.31 22.68
C THR A 250 11.13 -9.82 24.04
N PHE A 251 10.21 -9.58 24.99
CA PHE A 251 10.53 -9.13 26.34
C PHE A 251 11.39 -10.14 27.09
N GLU A 252 11.08 -11.44 26.95
CA GLU A 252 11.90 -12.53 27.50
C GLU A 252 13.33 -12.49 26.95
N LYS A 253 13.49 -12.30 25.63
CA LYS A 253 14.82 -12.19 24.99
C LYS A 253 15.63 -10.99 25.48
N PHE A 254 14.98 -9.90 25.88
CA PHE A 254 15.65 -8.70 26.40
C PHE A 254 15.83 -8.73 27.93
N GLY A 255 15.42 -9.82 28.59
CA GLY A 255 15.49 -9.95 30.05
C GLY A 255 14.56 -8.98 30.78
N CYS A 256 13.44 -8.61 30.15
CA CYS A 256 12.41 -7.81 30.82
C CYS A 256 11.66 -8.72 31.81
N GLU A 257 11.65 -8.36 33.08
CA GLU A 257 10.95 -9.14 34.12
C GLU A 257 9.47 -8.76 34.23
N LYS A 258 9.09 -7.56 33.79
CA LYS A 258 7.74 -7.00 33.92
C LYS A 258 7.26 -6.33 32.64
N TYR A 259 5.95 -6.23 32.50
CA TYR A 259 5.29 -5.48 31.44
C TYR A 259 4.10 -4.69 31.97
N GLU A 260 3.79 -3.56 31.33
CA GLU A 260 2.62 -2.74 31.60
C GLU A 260 1.58 -2.93 30.49
N ILE A 261 0.30 -2.96 30.86
CA ILE A 261 -0.80 -3.00 29.91
C ILE A 261 -1.08 -1.60 29.39
N LEU A 262 -1.10 -1.43 28.07
CA LEU A 262 -1.47 -0.19 27.40
C LEU A 262 -2.71 -0.41 26.55
N ALA A 263 -3.85 0.09 27.02
CA ALA A 263 -5.09 0.11 26.27
C ALA A 263 -5.15 1.32 25.34
N THR A 264 -5.59 1.11 24.09
CA THR A 264 -6.00 2.21 23.23
C THR A 264 -7.24 2.86 23.84
N LEU A 265 -7.15 4.03 24.49
CA LEU A 265 -8.26 4.73 25.15
C LEU A 265 -9.05 5.60 24.15
N ASP A 266 -10.00 5.00 23.43
CA ASP A 266 -10.95 5.69 22.55
C ASP A 266 -12.41 5.32 22.88
N SER A 267 -13.37 5.85 22.12
CA SER A 267 -14.80 5.59 22.36
C SER A 267 -15.24 4.13 22.16
N ARG A 268 -14.35 3.23 21.74
CA ARG A 268 -14.60 1.81 21.48
C ARG A 268 -13.86 0.90 22.47
N THR A 269 -13.08 1.46 23.39
CA THR A 269 -12.35 0.69 24.41
C THR A 269 -13.33 0.06 25.38
N SER A 270 -13.21 -1.24 25.60
CA SER A 270 -14.05 -1.94 26.56
C SER A 270 -13.75 -1.50 27.99
N GLU A 271 -14.72 -1.64 28.89
CA GLU A 271 -14.52 -1.39 30.32
C GLU A 271 -13.39 -2.26 30.89
N THR A 272 -13.30 -3.53 30.47
CA THR A 272 -12.21 -4.43 30.85
C THR A 272 -10.85 -3.87 30.44
N CYS A 273 -10.69 -3.40 29.20
CA CYS A 273 -9.42 -2.81 28.75
C CYS A 273 -9.10 -1.50 29.49
N GLN A 274 -10.10 -0.68 29.80
CA GLN A 274 -9.89 0.55 30.58
C GLN A 274 -9.44 0.24 32.02
N GLN A 275 -9.98 -0.81 32.63
CA GLN A 275 -9.60 -1.25 33.99
C GLN A 275 -8.19 -1.84 34.03
N MET A 276 -7.79 -2.53 32.96
CA MET A 276 -6.46 -3.13 32.85
C MET A 276 -5.37 -2.11 32.48
N ASP A 277 -5.73 -0.95 31.91
CA ASP A 277 -4.77 0.08 31.48
C ASP A 277 -3.87 0.55 32.63
N GLY A 278 -2.56 0.56 32.39
CA GLY A 278 -1.53 0.90 33.38
C GLY A 278 -1.24 -0.16 34.42
N SER A 279 -1.92 -1.32 34.39
CA SER A 279 -1.60 -2.45 35.27
C SER A 279 -0.26 -3.06 34.87
N VAL A 280 0.57 -3.38 35.87
CA VAL A 280 1.90 -3.98 35.69
C VAL A 280 1.86 -5.42 36.19
N PHE A 281 2.40 -6.34 35.40
CA PHE A 281 2.49 -7.76 35.70
C PHE A 281 3.91 -8.27 35.52
N ASP A 282 4.27 -9.32 36.26
CA ASP A 282 5.50 -10.06 36.02
C ASP A 282 5.35 -10.92 34.75
N LEU A 283 6.42 -11.10 33.98
CA LEU A 283 6.39 -11.81 32.71
C LEU A 283 6.08 -13.32 32.88
N ASP A 284 6.38 -13.88 34.05
CA ASP A 284 6.04 -15.26 34.42
C ASP A 284 4.55 -15.44 34.75
N GLU A 285 3.85 -14.36 35.12
CA GLU A 285 2.40 -14.29 35.28
C GLU A 285 1.66 -14.13 33.94
N TYR A 286 2.35 -14.16 32.79
CA TYR A 286 1.73 -14.03 31.47
C TYR A 286 0.64 -15.08 31.23
N GLU A 287 -0.60 -14.62 31.19
CA GLU A 287 -1.79 -15.42 30.95
C GLU A 287 -2.77 -14.64 30.07
N VAL A 288 -3.02 -15.18 28.87
CA VAL A 288 -3.90 -14.55 27.88
C VAL A 288 -5.33 -14.48 28.41
N GLY A 289 -5.93 -13.29 28.36
CA GLY A 289 -7.27 -13.01 28.85
C GLY A 289 -7.34 -12.69 30.34
N VAL A 290 -6.24 -12.81 31.09
CA VAL A 290 -6.17 -12.51 32.53
C VAL A 290 -5.19 -11.38 32.79
N SER A 291 -3.91 -11.59 32.48
CA SER A 291 -2.82 -10.62 32.64
C SER A 291 -2.25 -10.14 31.32
N ALA A 292 -2.65 -10.73 30.18
CA ALA A 292 -2.19 -10.36 28.85
C ALA A 292 -3.33 -10.30 27.81
N PRO A 293 -3.26 -9.40 26.81
CA PRO A 293 -4.26 -9.34 25.74
C PRO A 293 -4.18 -10.55 24.79
N PRO A 294 -5.26 -10.88 24.06
CA PRO A 294 -6.56 -10.21 24.03
C PRO A 294 -7.45 -10.56 25.23
N PHE A 295 -8.02 -9.53 25.88
CA PHE A 295 -9.01 -9.71 26.96
C PHE A 295 -10.42 -10.01 26.44
N HIS A 296 -10.70 -9.64 25.20
CA HIS A 296 -11.99 -9.84 24.55
C HIS A 296 -11.83 -9.91 23.02
N PRO A 297 -12.85 -10.35 22.26
CA PRO A 297 -12.82 -10.26 20.81
C PRO A 297 -12.61 -8.83 20.34
N TYR A 298 -11.78 -8.63 19.31
CA TYR A 298 -11.40 -7.30 18.80
C TYR A 298 -10.61 -6.42 19.78
N CYS A 299 -9.86 -7.02 20.72
CA CYS A 299 -8.95 -6.30 21.60
C CYS A 299 -7.92 -5.49 20.81
N ARG A 300 -7.62 -4.27 21.30
CA ARG A 300 -6.61 -3.32 20.77
C ARG A 300 -5.68 -2.82 21.88
N THR A 301 -5.50 -3.68 22.87
CA THR A 301 -4.62 -3.46 24.00
C THR A 301 -3.31 -4.18 23.71
N VAL A 302 -2.20 -3.52 23.98
CA VAL A 302 -0.85 -4.06 23.80
C VAL A 302 -0.10 -4.08 25.13
N MET A 303 0.98 -4.85 25.15
CA MET A 303 1.90 -4.86 26.27
C MET A 303 3.07 -3.95 25.94
N ILE A 304 3.56 -3.21 26.93
CA ILE A 304 4.77 -2.41 26.82
C ILE A 304 5.77 -2.88 27.88
N PRO A 305 7.08 -2.78 27.61
CA PRO A 305 8.06 -3.17 28.61
C PRO A 305 7.99 -2.21 29.81
N TYR A 306 8.01 -2.77 31.02
CA TYR A 306 8.03 -1.99 32.25
C TYR A 306 9.37 -2.17 32.95
N PHE A 307 9.95 -1.07 33.41
CA PHE A 307 11.24 -1.06 34.07
C PHE A 307 11.17 -0.26 35.37
N ASP A 308 11.59 -0.87 36.47
CA ASP A 308 11.78 -0.19 37.75
C ASP A 308 12.99 0.79 37.69
N ASP A 309 13.13 1.66 38.70
CA ASP A 309 14.16 2.73 38.72
C ASP A 309 15.61 2.22 38.67
N GLU A 310 15.85 0.96 39.04
CA GLU A 310 17.09 0.22 38.86
C GLU A 310 16.89 -0.92 37.85
N PHE A 311 17.22 -0.70 36.58
CA PHE A 311 17.18 -1.73 35.54
C PHE A 311 18.59 -2.04 35.04
N SER A 312 18.93 -3.32 34.93
CA SER A 312 20.14 -3.77 34.25
C SER A 312 19.76 -4.80 33.20
N ILE A 313 20.11 -4.53 31.95
CA ILE A 313 20.09 -5.55 30.91
C ILE A 313 21.16 -6.57 31.28
N ASP A 314 20.78 -7.84 31.46
CA ASP A 314 21.72 -8.91 31.75
C ASP A 314 22.83 -8.93 30.68
N GLU A 315 24.10 -9.10 31.09
CA GLU A 315 25.25 -9.18 30.17
C GLU A 315 25.08 -10.29 29.14
N ARG A 316 24.28 -11.31 29.46
CA ARG A 316 23.95 -12.42 28.55
C ARG A 316 22.91 -12.03 27.50
N ALA A 317 21.94 -11.18 27.85
CA ALA A 317 20.89 -10.74 26.93
C ALA A 317 21.45 -9.75 25.89
N ALA A 318 22.39 -8.87 26.28
CA ALA A 318 22.96 -7.86 25.39
C ALA A 318 24.13 -8.35 24.49
N ARG A 319 24.29 -9.66 24.28
CA ARG A 319 25.40 -10.23 23.51
C ARG A 319 24.89 -11.14 22.41
N ASP A 320 25.54 -11.04 21.27
CA ASP A 320 25.38 -11.97 20.16
C ASP A 320 25.74 -13.40 20.64
N GLU A 321 24.83 -14.35 20.48
CA GLU A 321 24.99 -15.72 21.00
C GLU A 321 26.17 -16.47 20.36
N GLU A 322 26.55 -16.12 19.13
CA GLU A 322 27.60 -16.79 18.37
C GLU A 322 28.97 -16.12 18.57
N THR A 323 29.00 -14.78 18.56
CA THR A 323 30.23 -13.97 18.55
C THR A 323 30.54 -13.34 19.90
N GLY A 324 29.57 -13.28 20.82
CA GLY A 324 29.69 -12.64 22.14
C GLY A 324 29.79 -11.11 22.10
N LYS A 325 29.56 -10.50 20.92
CA LYS A 325 29.75 -9.07 20.67
C LYS A 325 28.47 -8.26 20.89
N THR A 326 28.65 -6.98 21.15
CA THR A 326 27.59 -6.00 21.37
C THR A 326 27.94 -4.73 20.59
N TYR A 327 26.94 -4.07 20.01
CA TYR A 327 27.12 -2.90 19.15
C TYR A 327 26.31 -1.70 19.68
N TYR A 328 26.78 -0.50 19.39
CA TYR A 328 26.06 0.73 19.68
C TYR A 328 24.99 0.96 18.62
N VAL A 329 23.75 1.21 19.04
CA VAL A 329 22.62 1.46 18.14
C VAL A 329 22.17 2.91 18.29
N PRO A 330 22.45 3.79 17.29
CA PRO A 330 22.04 5.19 17.36
C PRO A 330 20.51 5.36 17.42
N SER A 331 20.03 6.35 18.17
CA SER A 331 18.57 6.64 18.26
C SER A 331 17.94 7.11 16.93
N ASN A 332 18.72 7.38 15.89
CA ASN A 332 18.26 7.77 14.55
C ASN A 332 18.37 6.64 13.51
N VAL A 333 18.90 5.47 13.87
CA VAL A 333 19.00 4.31 12.96
C VAL A 333 17.64 3.94 12.38
N LYS A 334 17.55 3.67 11.09
CA LYS A 334 16.29 3.23 10.47
C LYS A 334 16.09 1.73 10.66
N TYR A 335 14.84 1.30 10.58
CA TYR A 335 14.50 -0.11 10.75
C TYR A 335 15.20 -1.00 9.72
N ASP A 336 15.27 -0.60 8.45
CA ASP A 336 15.89 -1.43 7.41
C ASP A 336 17.41 -1.56 7.60
N GLU A 337 18.08 -0.47 7.98
CA GLU A 337 19.51 -0.47 8.35
C GLU A 337 19.77 -1.35 9.57
N TRP A 338 18.91 -1.25 10.58
CA TRP A 338 18.96 -2.08 11.78
C TRP A 338 18.74 -3.56 11.45
N LYS A 339 17.74 -3.88 10.61
CA LYS A 339 17.42 -5.24 10.21
C LYS A 339 18.58 -5.86 9.43
N ALA A 340 19.13 -5.12 8.45
CA ALA A 340 20.31 -5.57 7.69
C ALA A 340 21.49 -5.92 8.62
N ALA A 341 21.70 -5.15 9.69
CA ALA A 341 22.81 -5.37 10.61
C ALA A 341 22.58 -6.48 11.65
N PHE A 342 21.41 -6.50 12.28
CA PHE A 342 21.15 -7.33 13.46
C PHE A 342 20.26 -8.55 13.19
N VAL A 343 19.64 -8.62 12.01
CA VAL A 343 18.86 -9.78 11.54
C VAL A 343 19.57 -10.46 10.37
N ASP A 344 20.00 -9.70 9.36
CA ASP A 344 20.64 -10.25 8.15
C ASP A 344 22.17 -10.38 8.27
N GLY A 345 22.79 -9.66 9.22
CA GLY A 345 24.18 -9.85 9.65
C GLY A 345 25.24 -8.90 9.07
N ASP A 346 24.88 -7.83 8.33
CA ASP A 346 25.84 -6.84 7.80
C ASP A 346 26.05 -5.65 8.76
N ARG A 347 27.14 -5.69 9.52
CA ARG A 347 27.42 -4.73 10.61
C ARG A 347 28.42 -3.64 10.22
N SER A 348 28.68 -3.45 8.94
CA SER A 348 29.69 -2.51 8.43
C SER A 348 29.46 -1.05 8.85
N GLY A 349 28.24 -0.69 9.26
CA GLY A 349 27.85 0.64 9.72
C GLY A 349 27.70 0.84 11.24
N PHE A 350 28.02 -0.15 12.09
CA PHE A 350 27.80 -0.07 13.54
C PHE A 350 29.07 -0.29 14.36
N ASP A 351 29.27 0.57 15.36
CA ASP A 351 30.44 0.51 16.25
C ASP A 351 30.28 -0.60 17.29
N GLU A 352 31.27 -1.50 17.37
CA GLU A 352 31.35 -2.53 18.42
C GLU A 352 31.66 -1.88 19.78
N ILE A 353 30.89 -2.22 20.80
CA ILE A 353 31.10 -1.75 22.17
C ILE A 353 32.19 -2.61 22.83
N THR A 354 33.42 -2.12 22.83
CA THR A 354 34.53 -2.79 23.54
C THR A 354 34.61 -2.33 25.00
N THR A 355 33.90 -3.00 25.91
CA THR A 355 34.16 -2.83 27.37
C THR A 355 34.03 -4.14 28.12
N LYS A 356 35.09 -4.52 28.85
CA LYS A 356 35.08 -5.62 29.84
C LYS A 356 34.43 -5.11 31.14
N GLY A 357 33.26 -5.64 31.50
CA GLY A 357 32.63 -5.48 32.82
C GLY A 357 31.14 -5.11 32.78
N LYS A 358 30.39 -5.63 33.76
CA LYS A 358 28.93 -5.47 33.94
C LYS A 358 28.51 -4.00 33.85
N LYS A 359 27.61 -3.66 32.92
CA LYS A 359 26.97 -2.34 32.86
C LYS A 359 25.64 -2.39 33.61
N HIS A 360 25.59 -1.71 34.76
CA HIS A 360 24.32 -1.34 35.40
C HIS A 360 23.81 -0.06 34.73
N PHE A 361 22.60 -0.07 34.16
CA PHE A 361 22.01 1.13 33.55
C PHE A 361 21.23 1.91 34.62
N LYS A 362 21.85 2.90 35.26
CA LYS A 362 21.10 3.81 36.16
C LYS A 362 20.40 4.90 35.35
N LYS A 363 19.17 5.23 35.75
CA LYS A 363 18.29 6.25 35.13
C LYS A 363 18.96 7.60 34.89
N ASN A 364 20.03 7.93 35.64
CA ASN A 364 20.72 9.22 35.64
C ASN A 364 22.05 9.31 34.88
N ASP A 365 22.53 8.26 34.21
CA ASP A 365 23.85 8.31 33.51
C ASP A 365 23.77 8.86 32.06
N ILE A 366 22.73 9.61 31.71
CA ILE A 366 22.59 10.25 30.39
C ILE A 366 23.10 11.69 30.42
N ASN A 367 24.40 11.87 30.66
CA ASN A 367 25.12 13.06 30.21
C ASN A 367 26.20 12.60 29.23
N PHE A 368 25.83 12.48 27.95
CA PHE A 368 26.82 12.34 26.89
C PHE A 368 27.12 13.72 26.30
N ASP A 369 28.38 14.12 26.45
CA ASP A 369 29.03 15.30 25.90
C ASP A 369 28.57 15.61 24.47
N LEU A 370 27.96 16.79 24.29
CA LEU A 370 27.64 17.37 22.98
C LEU A 370 28.84 17.97 22.25
N ASN A 371 30.08 17.78 22.72
CA ASN A 371 31.24 18.42 22.11
C ASN A 371 32.48 17.53 22.10
N LYS A 372 32.53 16.60 21.14
CA LYS A 372 33.75 16.17 20.42
C LYS A 372 33.37 15.05 19.45
N ASN A 373 33.16 15.41 18.19
CA ASN A 373 33.70 14.71 17.02
C ASN A 373 33.29 15.45 15.75
N ASN A 374 34.30 15.85 14.98
CA ASN A 374 34.14 16.40 13.64
C ASN A 374 33.57 15.32 12.71
N GLY A 375 32.26 15.39 12.48
CA GLY A 375 31.51 14.64 11.49
C GLY A 375 30.12 15.24 11.43
N THR A 376 29.83 15.99 10.37
CA THR A 376 28.63 16.79 10.18
C THR A 376 27.35 16.02 10.51
N ILE A 377 26.70 16.41 11.62
CA ILE A 377 25.34 16.00 11.98
C ILE A 377 24.42 16.59 10.90
N LYS A 378 23.85 15.75 10.02
CA LYS A 378 22.77 16.19 9.11
C LYS A 378 21.53 16.46 9.95
N VAL A 379 21.33 17.73 10.32
CA VAL A 379 20.03 18.25 10.73
C VAL A 379 19.07 17.98 9.56
N LYS A 380 17.94 17.31 9.81
CA LYS A 380 16.89 17.14 8.79
C LYS A 380 16.39 18.54 8.42
N GLU A 381 16.64 18.97 7.19
CA GLU A 381 16.06 20.20 6.64
C GLU A 381 14.53 20.02 6.60
N VAL A 382 13.79 20.87 7.30
CA VAL A 382 12.32 20.86 7.31
C VAL A 382 11.85 22.00 6.41
N LEU A 383 11.07 21.67 5.39
CA LEU A 383 10.47 22.67 4.51
C LEU A 383 9.43 23.48 5.28
N ASP A 384 9.55 24.80 5.22
CA ASP A 384 8.57 25.75 5.77
C ASP A 384 7.98 26.58 4.62
N ILE A 385 6.66 26.68 4.59
CA ILE A 385 5.91 27.44 3.58
C ILE A 385 6.34 28.92 3.52
N LYS A 386 6.88 29.47 4.62
CA LYS A 386 7.40 30.83 4.68
C LYS A 386 8.64 31.06 3.82
N ASN A 387 9.35 29.99 3.46
CA ASN A 387 10.55 30.06 2.64
C ASN A 387 10.25 29.84 1.14
N PHE A 388 8.97 29.91 0.75
CA PHE A 388 8.54 29.85 -0.64
C PHE A 388 8.04 31.24 -1.12
N PRO A 389 8.15 31.54 -2.41
CA PRO A 389 7.65 32.80 -2.98
C PRO A 389 6.14 33.01 -2.75
N ASN A 390 5.69 34.27 -2.78
CA ASN A 390 4.30 34.66 -2.48
C ASN A 390 3.25 33.89 -3.29
N ALA A 391 3.52 33.56 -4.55
CA ALA A 391 2.59 32.78 -5.38
C ALA A 391 2.26 31.39 -4.81
N PHE A 392 3.15 30.79 -4.01
CA PHE A 392 2.94 29.50 -3.34
C PHE A 392 2.13 29.65 -2.04
N THR A 393 2.07 30.86 -1.48
CA THR A 393 1.32 31.16 -0.25
C THR A 393 0.00 31.88 -0.53
N ASP A 394 -0.30 32.14 -1.81
CA ASP A 394 -1.56 32.72 -2.26
C ASP A 394 -2.76 31.90 -1.78
N LYS A 395 -3.88 32.59 -1.49
CA LYS A 395 -5.11 31.97 -0.94
C LYS A 395 -5.61 30.74 -1.72
N ARG A 396 -5.34 30.69 -3.03
CA ARG A 396 -5.76 29.58 -3.91
C ARG A 396 -4.77 28.42 -3.93
N GLU A 397 -3.51 28.64 -3.56
CA GLU A 397 -2.41 27.67 -3.65
C GLU A 397 -1.96 27.15 -2.27
N ILE A 398 -2.06 27.95 -1.22
CA ILE A 398 -1.53 27.66 0.13
C ILE A 398 -1.85 26.24 0.65
N LYS A 399 -3.05 25.73 0.37
CA LYS A 399 -3.44 24.37 0.79
C LYS A 399 -2.68 23.30 0.02
N ASN A 400 -2.52 23.48 -1.29
CA ASN A 400 -1.82 22.55 -2.17
C ASN A 400 -0.33 22.51 -1.81
N THR A 401 0.31 23.69 -1.64
CA THR A 401 1.69 23.79 -1.14
C THR A 401 1.83 23.14 0.23
N GLN A 402 1.01 23.49 1.23
CA GLN A 402 1.14 22.90 2.57
C GLN A 402 1.05 21.36 2.55
N THR A 403 0.11 20.80 1.78
CA THR A 403 0.00 19.34 1.63
C THR A 403 1.25 18.72 0.99
N MET A 404 1.88 19.38 0.01
CA MET A 404 3.16 18.94 -0.52
C MET A 404 4.26 18.94 0.56
N LEU A 405 4.38 20.03 1.31
CA LEU A 405 5.40 20.18 2.36
C LEU A 405 5.22 19.14 3.46
N ASP A 406 3.98 18.92 3.92
CA ASP A 406 3.67 17.90 4.93
C ASP A 406 4.07 16.51 4.47
N TYR A 407 3.82 16.18 3.19
CA TYR A 407 4.26 14.91 2.62
C TYR A 407 5.79 14.81 2.58
N ILE A 408 6.48 15.82 2.04
CA ILE A 408 7.94 15.81 1.91
C ILE A 408 8.65 15.78 3.27
N ASN A 409 8.17 16.55 4.24
CA ASN A 409 8.72 16.59 5.58
C ASN A 409 8.58 15.25 6.33
N ASN A 410 7.68 14.37 5.89
CA ASN A 410 7.53 13.01 6.41
C ASN A 410 8.42 11.98 5.69
N LEU A 411 9.07 12.35 4.57
CA LEU A 411 10.03 11.48 3.90
C LEU A 411 11.28 11.29 4.76
N LYS A 412 11.82 10.08 4.72
CA LYS A 412 12.95 9.67 5.57
C LYS A 412 14.30 9.86 4.88
N ASP A 413 14.34 9.78 3.56
CA ASP A 413 15.58 9.65 2.77
C ASP A 413 15.88 10.84 1.87
N ALA A 414 14.96 11.81 1.79
CA ALA A 414 15.11 12.98 0.93
C ALA A 414 16.48 13.67 1.10
N ASP A 415 17.13 13.97 -0.02
CA ASP A 415 18.45 14.58 -0.02
C ASP A 415 18.43 15.96 0.63
N VAL A 416 19.24 16.12 1.69
CA VAL A 416 19.24 17.33 2.52
C VAL A 416 19.68 18.57 1.73
N LYS A 417 20.60 18.45 0.76
CA LYS A 417 21.04 19.59 -0.05
C LYS A 417 19.92 20.05 -0.97
N VAL A 418 19.22 19.10 -1.58
CA VAL A 418 18.08 19.40 -2.44
C VAL A 418 16.93 19.98 -1.61
N LEU A 419 16.58 19.41 -0.45
CA LEU A 419 15.60 20.02 0.45
C LEU A 419 15.96 21.45 0.84
N LYS A 420 17.24 21.69 1.18
CA LYS A 420 17.73 23.02 1.53
C LYS A 420 17.57 24.00 0.37
N LEU A 421 17.78 23.53 -0.87
CA LEU A 421 17.55 24.34 -2.07
C LEU A 421 16.07 24.73 -2.22
N TYR A 422 15.13 23.79 -2.08
CA TYR A 422 13.69 24.10 -2.09
C TYR A 422 13.29 25.01 -0.92
N ASN A 423 13.85 24.79 0.27
CA ASN A 423 13.58 25.59 1.47
C ASN A 423 14.17 27.01 1.47
N ASN A 424 14.78 27.43 0.36
CA ASN A 424 15.33 28.78 0.20
C ASN A 424 14.88 29.40 -1.13
N MET A 425 13.75 28.94 -1.68
CA MET A 425 13.23 29.42 -2.96
C MET A 425 12.78 30.90 -2.88
N ASP A 426 12.39 31.39 -1.70
CA ASP A 426 12.10 32.81 -1.42
C ASP A 426 13.33 33.73 -1.57
N LYS A 427 14.53 33.21 -1.32
CA LYS A 427 15.81 33.94 -1.44
C LYS A 427 16.35 33.99 -2.86
N MET A 428 15.79 33.19 -3.77
CA MET A 428 16.15 33.25 -5.19
C MET A 428 15.69 34.57 -5.80
N GLU A 429 16.38 35.04 -6.85
CA GLU A 429 15.97 36.25 -7.56
C GLU A 429 14.53 36.09 -8.09
N ASN A 430 13.56 36.80 -7.51
CA ASN A 430 12.15 36.64 -7.88
C ASN A 430 11.82 37.50 -9.11
N ILE A 431 11.28 36.88 -10.15
CA ILE A 431 10.79 37.57 -11.36
C ILE A 431 9.72 38.64 -11.07
N GLU A 432 8.95 38.48 -10.00
CA GLU A 432 7.96 39.48 -9.57
C GLU A 432 8.66 40.76 -9.10
N SER A 433 9.83 40.66 -8.46
CA SER A 433 10.65 41.82 -8.06
C SER A 433 11.17 42.60 -9.27
N GLN A 434 11.24 41.94 -10.42
CA GLN A 434 11.63 42.51 -11.71
C GLN A 434 10.44 43.03 -12.53
N GLY A 435 9.23 43.02 -11.95
CA GLY A 435 7.99 43.50 -12.59
C GLY A 435 7.33 42.52 -13.54
N ILE A 436 7.74 41.24 -13.53
CA ILE A 436 7.19 40.19 -14.41
C ILE A 436 6.14 39.38 -13.62
N PRO A 437 4.88 39.33 -14.06
CA PRO A 437 3.84 38.54 -13.42
C PRO A 437 4.18 37.04 -13.38
N PHE A 438 4.04 36.44 -12.19
CA PHE A 438 4.13 35.00 -11.96
C PHE A 438 2.79 34.46 -11.46
N LYS A 439 2.42 33.24 -11.87
CA LYS A 439 1.25 32.55 -11.31
C LYS A 439 1.36 31.04 -11.35
N ILE A 440 0.72 30.41 -10.38
CA ILE A 440 0.55 28.95 -10.31
C ILE A 440 -0.85 28.57 -10.84
N THR A 441 -0.92 27.54 -11.68
CA THR A 441 -2.18 27.01 -12.22
C THR A 441 -2.25 25.48 -12.16
N HIS A 442 -3.45 24.90 -12.21
CA HIS A 442 -3.67 23.44 -12.15
C HIS A 442 -4.41 22.87 -13.36
N THR A 443 -3.81 23.03 -14.55
CA THR A 443 -4.31 22.46 -15.80
C THR A 443 -3.61 21.13 -16.11
N LYS A 444 -4.17 20.33 -17.04
CA LYS A 444 -3.67 18.97 -17.34
C LYS A 444 -2.23 18.90 -17.89
N ASN A 445 -1.76 19.96 -18.56
CA ASN A 445 -0.45 19.97 -19.21
C ASN A 445 0.57 20.64 -18.29
N HIS A 446 1.09 19.89 -17.33
CA HIS A 446 2.07 20.40 -16.37
C HIS A 446 3.35 20.84 -17.11
N ALA A 447 3.79 22.06 -16.80
CA ALA A 447 4.92 22.71 -17.43
C ALA A 447 5.20 24.07 -16.75
N LEU A 448 6.47 24.46 -16.68
CA LEU A 448 6.85 25.87 -16.62
C LEU A 448 6.71 26.50 -18.02
N SER A 449 5.87 27.53 -18.15
CA SER A 449 5.59 28.20 -19.42
C SER A 449 5.82 29.71 -19.31
N MET A 450 6.22 30.32 -20.43
CA MET A 450 6.67 31.71 -20.46
C MET A 450 6.18 32.39 -21.74
N THR A 451 5.63 33.59 -21.61
CA THR A 451 5.33 34.46 -22.76
C THR A 451 6.44 35.49 -22.87
N TYR A 452 6.94 35.75 -24.09
CA TYR A 452 8.00 36.73 -24.32
C TYR A 452 7.86 37.41 -25.68
N ASN A 453 8.45 38.59 -25.82
CA ASN A 453 8.54 39.29 -27.11
C ASN A 453 9.61 38.63 -27.99
N ASN A 454 9.22 38.16 -29.18
CA ASN A 454 10.12 37.42 -30.07
C ASN A 454 11.33 38.24 -30.55
N LEU A 455 11.21 39.57 -30.64
CA LEU A 455 12.26 40.48 -31.12
C LEU A 455 13.21 40.89 -29.99
N THR A 456 12.67 41.41 -28.87
CA THR A 456 13.48 41.92 -27.76
C THR A 456 13.92 40.82 -26.79
N LYS A 457 13.28 39.64 -26.87
CA LYS A 457 13.37 38.52 -25.93
C LYS A 457 12.88 38.85 -24.53
N GLU A 458 12.28 40.00 -24.28
CA GLU A 458 11.77 40.36 -22.96
C GLU A 458 10.61 39.45 -22.55
N ILE A 459 10.69 38.90 -21.34
CA ILE A 459 9.67 38.04 -20.75
C ILE A 459 8.51 38.92 -20.27
N ILE A 460 7.30 38.53 -20.65
CA ILE A 460 6.04 39.22 -20.37
C ILE A 460 5.37 38.62 -19.14
N ASP A 461 5.28 37.29 -19.06
CA ASP A 461 4.71 36.58 -17.91
C ASP A 461 5.23 35.13 -17.83
N VAL A 462 5.22 34.57 -16.62
CA VAL A 462 5.63 33.19 -16.34
C VAL A 462 4.49 32.47 -15.61
N LYS A 463 4.24 31.21 -15.99
CA LYS A 463 3.21 30.37 -15.36
C LYS A 463 3.80 29.01 -15.01
N LEU A 464 3.68 28.62 -13.75
CA LEU A 464 4.00 27.29 -13.27
C LEU A 464 2.70 26.47 -13.24
N ASN A 465 2.55 25.55 -14.18
CA ASN A 465 1.38 24.68 -14.22
C ASN A 465 1.67 23.34 -13.56
N ILE A 466 1.05 23.05 -12.42
CA ILE A 466 1.32 21.88 -11.58
C ILE A 466 0.02 21.15 -11.19
N PRO A 467 0.06 19.85 -10.91
CA PRO A 467 -1.15 19.12 -10.53
C PRO A 467 -1.75 19.68 -9.24
N LYS A 468 -3.07 19.58 -9.14
CA LYS A 468 -3.78 19.79 -7.88
C LYS A 468 -3.75 18.48 -7.09
N LEU A 469 -3.17 18.51 -5.89
CA LEU A 469 -3.05 17.35 -5.02
C LEU A 469 -4.43 16.84 -4.59
N SER A 470 -4.67 15.55 -4.82
CA SER A 470 -5.95 14.89 -4.52
C SER A 470 -5.80 13.37 -4.54
N GLY A 471 -6.60 12.68 -3.74
CA GLY A 471 -6.53 11.23 -3.60
C GLY A 471 -5.61 10.81 -2.44
N ASP A 472 -5.50 9.51 -2.23
CA ASP A 472 -4.82 8.94 -1.06
C ASP A 472 -3.31 8.76 -1.29
N ASN A 473 -2.87 8.64 -2.55
CA ASN A 473 -1.46 8.46 -2.92
C ASN A 473 -0.98 9.67 -3.73
N LEU A 474 -0.19 10.50 -3.06
CA LEU A 474 0.29 11.78 -3.60
C LEU A 474 1.66 11.66 -4.30
N SER A 475 2.35 10.53 -4.22
CA SER A 475 3.75 10.40 -4.66
C SER A 475 3.95 10.86 -6.11
N GLY A 476 3.14 10.34 -7.02
CA GLY A 476 3.23 10.67 -8.44
C GLY A 476 2.86 12.11 -8.77
N GLN A 477 1.93 12.72 -8.02
CA GLN A 477 1.58 14.13 -8.22
C GLN A 477 2.68 15.05 -7.67
N ILE A 478 3.23 14.73 -6.49
CA ILE A 478 4.33 15.49 -5.88
C ILE A 478 5.59 15.37 -6.73
N GLY A 479 5.86 14.22 -7.34
CA GLY A 479 7.00 14.05 -8.24
C GLY A 479 6.92 14.97 -9.46
N VAL A 480 5.72 15.25 -9.93
CA VAL A 480 5.49 16.23 -11.00
C VAL A 480 5.67 17.66 -10.47
N ILE A 481 5.13 17.98 -9.28
CA ILE A 481 5.30 19.32 -8.69
C ILE A 481 6.79 19.63 -8.54
N LEU A 482 7.57 18.75 -7.89
CA LEU A 482 9.00 18.93 -7.70
C LEU A 482 9.76 19.04 -9.03
N HIS A 483 9.39 18.24 -10.03
CA HIS A 483 9.99 18.34 -11.36
C HIS A 483 9.77 19.74 -11.97
N GLU A 484 8.53 20.25 -11.95
CA GLU A 484 8.22 21.57 -12.50
C GLU A 484 8.79 22.72 -11.67
N GLU A 485 8.85 22.57 -10.35
CA GLU A 485 9.51 23.51 -9.45
C GLU A 485 11.03 23.53 -9.68
N MET A 486 11.66 22.40 -9.99
CA MET A 486 13.07 22.38 -10.36
C MET A 486 13.33 23.09 -11.70
N HIS A 487 12.42 22.98 -12.68
CA HIS A 487 12.48 23.85 -13.87
C HIS A 487 12.39 25.33 -13.50
N TYR A 488 11.53 25.68 -12.54
CA TYR A 488 11.42 27.05 -12.06
C TYR A 488 12.71 27.53 -11.37
N ILE A 489 13.29 26.73 -10.47
CA ILE A 489 14.58 27.01 -9.82
C ILE A 489 15.69 27.22 -10.86
N ASP A 490 15.80 26.31 -11.83
CA ASP A 490 16.79 26.40 -12.92
C ASP A 490 16.59 27.68 -13.77
N PHE A 491 15.33 28.03 -14.04
CA PHE A 491 14.96 29.27 -14.73
C PHE A 491 15.35 30.54 -13.96
N LEU A 492 15.14 30.58 -12.63
CA LEU A 492 15.48 31.73 -11.79
C LEU A 492 16.99 31.97 -11.69
N ASN A 493 17.80 30.94 -11.91
CA ASN A 493 19.25 31.03 -11.78
C ASN A 493 19.98 31.46 -13.06
N ARG A 494 19.25 31.85 -14.11
CA ARG A 494 19.83 32.37 -15.36
C ARG A 494 20.51 33.73 -15.15
N ALA A 495 21.41 34.10 -16.05
CA ALA A 495 22.15 35.36 -15.95
C ALA A 495 21.27 36.62 -16.09
N ASP A 496 20.17 36.55 -16.84
CA ASP A 496 19.19 37.63 -16.99
C ASP A 496 17.78 37.03 -16.96
N VAL A 497 17.09 37.17 -15.83
CA VAL A 497 15.74 36.64 -15.64
C VAL A 497 14.68 37.43 -16.44
N LYS A 498 15.00 38.62 -16.98
CA LYS A 498 14.08 39.43 -17.79
C LYS A 498 14.03 39.01 -19.25
N LYS A 499 15.01 38.25 -19.72
CA LYS A 499 15.09 37.83 -21.13
C LYS A 499 14.93 36.33 -21.30
N TYR A 500 14.30 35.94 -22.40
CA TYR A 500 14.23 34.57 -22.86
C TYR A 500 15.64 34.13 -23.29
N SER A 501 16.12 33.10 -22.64
CA SER A 501 17.45 32.50 -22.83
C SER A 501 17.43 31.07 -22.29
N SER A 502 18.44 30.28 -22.66
CA SER A 502 18.60 28.91 -22.15
C SER A 502 18.70 28.86 -20.62
N TYR A 503 18.30 27.73 -20.06
CA TYR A 503 18.27 27.43 -18.62
C TYR A 503 19.68 27.47 -18.01
N PHE A 504 19.79 27.70 -16.70
CA PHE A 504 21.09 27.79 -16.04
C PHE A 504 21.88 26.47 -16.16
N SER A 505 21.20 25.33 -16.01
CA SER A 505 21.76 23.99 -16.22
C SER A 505 22.43 23.81 -17.59
N THR A 506 21.89 24.42 -18.65
CA THR A 506 22.42 24.30 -20.02
C THR A 506 23.72 25.10 -20.23
N GLN A 507 24.07 25.97 -19.29
CA GLN A 507 25.34 26.70 -19.30
C GLN A 507 26.47 25.89 -18.64
N GLN A 508 26.14 24.78 -17.99
CA GLN A 508 27.06 23.92 -17.28
C GLN A 508 27.79 22.98 -18.23
N LYS A 509 29.02 23.36 -18.61
CA LYS A 509 29.83 22.62 -19.59
C LYS A 509 30.01 21.16 -19.21
N GLY A 510 30.14 20.83 -17.93
CA GLY A 510 30.27 19.44 -17.44
C GLY A 510 29.04 18.60 -17.81
N LEU A 511 27.85 19.04 -17.41
CA LEU A 511 26.57 18.41 -17.75
C LEU A 511 26.36 18.32 -19.27
N VAL A 512 26.53 19.43 -19.99
CA VAL A 512 26.34 19.48 -21.44
C VAL A 512 27.26 18.49 -22.16
N ASN A 513 28.54 18.42 -21.76
CA ASN A 513 29.49 17.49 -22.36
C ASN A 513 29.08 16.03 -22.15
N ILE A 514 28.66 15.64 -20.94
CA ILE A 514 28.19 14.27 -20.66
C ILE A 514 26.94 13.94 -21.47
N VAL A 515 25.92 14.81 -21.42
CA VAL A 515 24.64 14.57 -22.10
C VAL A 515 24.83 14.55 -23.63
N SER A 516 25.75 15.34 -24.17
CA SER A 516 26.03 15.40 -25.62
C SER A 516 26.54 14.08 -26.20
N GLN A 517 27.18 13.22 -25.38
CA GLN A 517 27.77 11.95 -25.85
C GLN A 517 26.73 10.98 -26.40
N LYS A 518 25.47 11.10 -25.95
CA LYS A 518 24.31 10.27 -26.33
C LYS A 518 24.53 8.76 -26.13
N THR A 519 23.69 8.14 -25.31
CA THR A 519 23.83 6.72 -24.96
C THR A 519 22.47 6.10 -24.74
N ASP A 520 22.24 4.91 -25.30
CA ASP A 520 21.06 4.08 -25.03
C ASP A 520 21.36 2.93 -24.05
N TYR A 521 22.48 3.02 -23.34
CA TYR A 521 22.84 2.07 -22.28
C TYR A 521 21.83 2.13 -21.12
N ILE A 522 21.43 0.95 -20.66
CA ILE A 522 20.64 0.75 -19.44
C ILE A 522 21.31 -0.39 -18.68
N GLY A 523 21.75 -0.14 -17.46
CA GLY A 523 22.30 -1.17 -16.59
C GLY A 523 21.24 -2.18 -16.16
N GLU A 524 21.72 -3.28 -15.57
CA GLU A 524 20.87 -4.42 -15.25
C GLU A 524 19.77 -4.09 -14.23
N ASP A 525 20.10 -3.33 -13.19
CA ASP A 525 19.14 -2.94 -12.14
C ASP A 525 18.06 -2.01 -12.70
N ALA A 526 18.47 -0.99 -13.48
CA ALA A 526 17.54 -0.07 -14.14
C ALA A 526 16.63 -0.81 -15.14
N LYS A 527 17.20 -1.74 -15.91
CA LYS A 527 16.44 -2.55 -16.87
C LYS A 527 15.40 -3.42 -16.16
N LYS A 528 15.81 -4.14 -15.12
CA LYS A 528 14.91 -4.98 -14.31
C LYS A 528 13.78 -4.15 -13.71
N LEU A 529 14.11 -2.98 -13.16
CA LEU A 529 13.13 -2.04 -12.61
C LEU A 529 12.13 -1.56 -13.69
N PHE A 530 12.61 -1.19 -14.88
CA PHE A 530 11.74 -0.72 -15.97
C PHE A 530 10.84 -1.82 -16.53
N ASP A 531 11.31 -3.07 -16.57
CA ASP A 531 10.51 -4.22 -16.99
C ASP A 531 9.42 -4.54 -15.95
N GLN A 532 9.76 -4.57 -14.65
CA GLN A 532 8.78 -4.71 -13.56
C GLN A 532 7.71 -3.61 -13.61
N PHE A 533 8.14 -2.36 -13.75
CA PHE A 533 7.25 -1.21 -13.87
C PHE A 533 6.32 -1.32 -15.09
N LYS A 534 6.83 -1.82 -16.23
CA LYS A 534 6.03 -2.02 -17.45
C LYS A 534 4.96 -3.09 -17.25
N ASP A 535 5.26 -4.16 -16.53
CA ASP A 535 4.31 -5.23 -16.25
C ASP A 535 3.24 -4.78 -15.24
N GLU A 536 3.62 -4.08 -14.17
CA GLU A 536 2.66 -3.47 -13.24
C GLU A 536 1.75 -2.45 -13.93
N TYR A 537 2.31 -1.59 -14.79
CA TYR A 537 1.55 -0.63 -15.59
C TYR A 537 0.50 -1.32 -16.47
N ARG A 538 0.87 -2.40 -17.14
CA ARG A 538 -0.06 -3.19 -17.97
C ARG A 538 -1.16 -3.80 -17.12
N ASN A 539 -0.82 -4.40 -15.98
CA ASN A 539 -1.77 -5.04 -15.08
C ASN A 539 -2.81 -4.05 -14.56
N ILE A 540 -2.36 -2.91 -14.02
CA ILE A 540 -3.23 -1.86 -13.49
C ILE A 540 -4.11 -1.25 -14.60
N THR A 541 -3.51 -0.94 -15.75
CA THR A 541 -4.25 -0.39 -16.90
C THR A 541 -5.33 -1.35 -17.38
N ASN A 542 -5.02 -2.64 -17.49
CA ASN A 542 -5.98 -3.66 -17.92
C ASN A 542 -7.12 -3.82 -16.90
N LYS A 543 -6.82 -3.85 -15.61
CA LYS A 543 -7.83 -3.94 -14.53
C LYS A 543 -8.78 -2.74 -14.58
N ILE A 544 -8.24 -1.52 -14.57
CA ILE A 544 -9.05 -0.29 -14.65
C ILE A 544 -9.87 -0.27 -15.95
N PHE A 545 -9.28 -0.71 -17.06
CA PHE A 545 -10.00 -0.79 -18.32
C PHE A 545 -11.20 -1.72 -18.22
N GLN A 546 -11.02 -2.94 -17.70
CA GLN A 546 -12.09 -3.92 -17.53
C GLN A 546 -13.20 -3.38 -16.61
N ASP A 547 -12.85 -2.79 -15.47
CA ASP A 547 -13.82 -2.22 -14.52
C ASP A 547 -14.70 -1.15 -15.18
N TYR A 548 -14.10 -0.26 -15.98
CA TYR A 548 -14.85 0.77 -16.68
C TYR A 548 -15.61 0.24 -17.90
N GLN A 549 -15.18 -0.86 -18.52
CA GLN A 549 -15.99 -1.54 -19.54
C GLN A 549 -17.26 -2.12 -18.94
N ILE A 550 -17.17 -2.73 -17.75
CA ILE A 550 -18.34 -3.24 -17.02
C ILE A 550 -19.29 -2.07 -16.71
N LYS A 551 -18.79 -0.96 -16.13
CA LYS A 551 -19.61 0.24 -15.86
C LYS A 551 -20.30 0.79 -17.10
N ILE A 552 -19.62 0.79 -18.25
CA ILE A 552 -20.19 1.24 -19.53
C ILE A 552 -21.27 0.26 -20.01
N SER A 553 -21.04 -1.05 -19.88
CA SER A 553 -22.03 -2.08 -20.22
C SER A 553 -23.27 -1.95 -19.35
N ASP A 554 -23.11 -1.90 -18.03
CA ASP A 554 -24.22 -1.77 -17.07
C ASP A 554 -25.04 -0.49 -17.32
N LEU A 555 -24.37 0.63 -17.58
CA LEU A 555 -25.03 1.89 -17.93
C LEU A 555 -25.80 1.77 -19.25
N THR A 556 -25.24 1.07 -20.23
CA THR A 556 -25.88 0.86 -21.54
C THR A 556 -27.13 -0.02 -21.38
N ASP A 557 -27.01 -1.12 -20.63
CA ASP A 557 -28.10 -2.05 -20.35
C ASP A 557 -29.23 -1.37 -19.55
N ASP A 558 -28.90 -0.56 -18.52
CA ASP A 558 -29.90 0.23 -17.77
C ASP A 558 -30.68 1.18 -18.70
N TYR A 559 -29.98 1.90 -19.57
CA TYR A 559 -30.62 2.81 -20.53
C TYR A 559 -31.53 2.06 -21.51
N ILE A 560 -31.04 0.94 -22.06
CA ILE A 560 -31.79 0.08 -22.98
C ILE A 560 -33.04 -0.48 -22.28
N ASN A 561 -32.92 -0.97 -21.06
CA ASN A 561 -34.04 -1.52 -20.29
C ASN A 561 -35.08 -0.46 -19.93
N LYS A 562 -34.65 0.77 -19.63
CA LYS A 562 -35.53 1.85 -19.17
C LYS A 562 -36.18 2.64 -20.30
N TYR A 563 -35.51 2.79 -21.44
CA TYR A 563 -35.94 3.69 -22.52
C TYR A 563 -35.94 3.04 -23.90
N GLY A 564 -35.61 1.75 -24.02
CA GLY A 564 -35.56 1.03 -25.29
C GLY A 564 -36.95 0.80 -25.88
N ASN A 565 -37.03 0.87 -27.20
CA ASN A 565 -38.21 0.50 -27.97
C ASN A 565 -38.02 -0.91 -28.56
N ALA A 566 -38.99 -1.80 -28.34
CA ALA A 566 -38.96 -3.20 -28.79
C ALA A 566 -39.39 -3.39 -30.26
N ASN A 567 -39.64 -2.29 -30.99
CA ASN A 567 -40.12 -2.39 -32.36
C ASN A 567 -38.96 -2.81 -33.28
N VAL A 568 -39.13 -3.95 -33.94
CA VAL A 568 -38.27 -4.54 -35.00
C VAL A 568 -37.10 -5.41 -34.51
N GLY A 569 -37.33 -6.34 -33.57
CA GLY A 569 -36.41 -7.46 -33.30
C GLY A 569 -35.01 -7.11 -32.77
N VAL A 570 -34.73 -5.81 -32.61
CA VAL A 570 -33.49 -5.22 -32.12
C VAL A 570 -33.90 -4.10 -31.16
N ILE A 571 -33.44 -4.17 -29.91
CA ILE A 571 -33.77 -3.14 -28.92
C ILE A 571 -33.00 -1.86 -29.30
N SER A 572 -33.72 -0.76 -29.58
CA SER A 572 -33.13 0.51 -30.00
C SER A 572 -33.56 1.67 -29.09
N LEU A 573 -32.66 2.64 -28.89
CA LEU A 573 -32.91 3.82 -28.04
C LEU A 573 -33.43 5.01 -28.88
N PRO A 574 -34.39 5.81 -28.36
CA PRO A 574 -34.74 7.09 -28.95
C PRO A 574 -33.50 8.00 -29.09
N VAL A 575 -33.40 8.73 -30.21
CA VAL A 575 -32.21 9.55 -30.57
C VAL A 575 -31.76 10.46 -29.44
N LYS A 576 -32.70 11.10 -28.72
CA LYS A 576 -32.38 11.98 -27.59
C LYS A 576 -31.70 11.22 -26.43
N LYS A 577 -32.21 10.03 -26.08
CA LYS A 577 -31.64 9.19 -25.01
C LYS A 577 -30.31 8.56 -25.41
N TYR A 578 -30.17 8.20 -26.69
CA TYR A 578 -28.88 7.78 -27.24
C TYR A 578 -27.79 8.87 -27.12
N LYS A 579 -28.13 10.13 -27.41
CA LYS A 579 -27.20 11.26 -27.22
C LYS A 579 -26.83 11.49 -25.75
N GLU A 580 -27.80 11.36 -24.83
CA GLU A 580 -27.54 11.43 -23.38
C GLU A 580 -26.60 10.31 -22.91
N LEU A 581 -26.85 9.06 -23.31
CA LEU A 581 -26.00 7.91 -23.01
C LEU A 581 -24.56 8.12 -23.50
N ASN A 582 -24.39 8.54 -24.75
CA ASN A 582 -23.05 8.80 -25.30
C ASN A 582 -22.28 9.89 -24.54
N LYS A 583 -22.98 10.91 -24.02
CA LYS A 583 -22.35 11.94 -23.17
C LYS A 583 -21.85 11.35 -21.86
N LEU A 584 -22.62 10.45 -21.24
CA LEU A 584 -22.22 9.76 -20.01
C LEU A 584 -21.08 8.76 -20.25
N ILE A 585 -21.13 7.98 -21.33
CA ILE A 585 -20.03 7.08 -21.72
C ILE A 585 -18.75 7.87 -21.97
N LYS A 586 -18.82 9.04 -22.64
CA LYS A 586 -17.66 9.91 -22.81
C LYS A 586 -17.09 10.37 -21.46
N LYS A 587 -17.96 10.66 -20.49
CA LYS A 587 -17.55 11.03 -19.13
C LYS A 587 -16.83 9.87 -18.43
N LEU A 588 -17.39 8.67 -18.45
CA LEU A 588 -16.76 7.45 -17.91
C LEU A 588 -15.39 7.16 -18.57
N LYS A 589 -15.29 7.29 -19.90
CA LYS A 589 -14.01 7.14 -20.60
C LYS A 589 -12.97 8.18 -20.14
N THR A 590 -13.42 9.41 -19.87
CA THR A 590 -12.54 10.48 -19.36
C THR A 590 -12.07 10.17 -17.94
N GLU A 591 -12.98 9.74 -17.06
CA GLU A 591 -12.68 9.32 -15.69
C GLU A 591 -11.70 8.14 -15.67
N ARG A 592 -11.91 7.13 -16.52
CA ARG A 592 -10.99 6.01 -16.71
C ARG A 592 -9.58 6.47 -17.09
N THR A 593 -9.44 7.34 -18.09
CA THR A 593 -8.13 7.85 -18.52
C THR A 593 -7.44 8.63 -17.41
N ASN A 594 -8.18 9.47 -16.68
CA ASN A 594 -7.61 10.19 -15.54
C ASN A 594 -7.17 9.24 -14.42
N LEU A 595 -7.93 8.18 -14.15
CA LEU A 595 -7.56 7.19 -13.13
C LEU A 595 -6.33 6.38 -13.53
N ILE A 596 -6.22 5.98 -14.80
CA ILE A 596 -5.02 5.32 -15.32
C ILE A 596 -3.80 6.22 -15.16
N ASP A 597 -3.90 7.50 -15.53
CA ASP A 597 -2.79 8.46 -15.37
C ASP A 597 -2.40 8.66 -13.90
N TYR A 598 -3.39 8.74 -12.99
CA TYR A 598 -3.16 8.85 -11.55
C TYR A 598 -2.47 7.60 -10.98
N GLU A 599 -3.01 6.40 -11.25
CA GLU A 599 -2.45 5.15 -10.74
C GLU A 599 -1.07 4.87 -11.34
N ALA A 600 -0.89 5.09 -12.65
CA ALA A 600 0.38 4.85 -13.33
C ALA A 600 1.55 5.65 -12.76
N ARG A 601 1.31 6.89 -12.34
CA ARG A 601 2.34 7.74 -11.72
C ARG A 601 2.70 7.30 -10.29
N ASN A 602 1.87 6.47 -9.68
CA ASN A 602 2.00 6.00 -8.30
C ASN A 602 2.56 4.56 -8.18
N ILE A 603 2.69 3.85 -9.32
CA ILE A 603 3.26 2.50 -9.40
C ILE A 603 4.65 2.43 -8.74
N MET A 604 4.90 1.34 -7.99
CA MET A 604 6.17 1.08 -7.30
C MET A 604 6.69 2.26 -6.46
N GLY A 605 5.79 2.96 -5.75
CA GLY A 605 6.13 4.11 -4.91
C GLY A 605 6.27 5.43 -5.68
N GLY A 606 5.98 5.44 -6.99
CA GLY A 606 5.99 6.62 -7.85
C GLY A 606 7.38 7.03 -8.35
N SER A 607 7.39 8.01 -9.24
CA SER A 607 8.59 8.65 -9.83
C SER A 607 9.52 7.76 -10.68
N ILE A 608 9.16 6.50 -10.96
CA ILE A 608 9.88 5.65 -11.93
C ILE A 608 9.89 6.28 -13.32
N GLY A 609 8.82 6.99 -13.69
CA GLY A 609 8.74 7.73 -14.94
C GLY A 609 9.81 8.82 -15.07
N ASN A 610 10.18 9.48 -13.96
CA ASN A 610 11.25 10.47 -13.94
C ASN A 610 12.62 9.83 -14.22
N LEU A 611 12.87 8.65 -13.65
CA LEU A 611 14.09 7.90 -13.96
C LEU A 611 14.11 7.47 -15.43
N GLN A 612 13.02 6.90 -15.95
CA GLN A 612 12.92 6.54 -17.38
C GLN A 612 13.19 7.74 -18.30
N ASP A 613 12.69 8.91 -17.95
CA ASP A 613 12.87 10.13 -18.73
C ASP A 613 14.32 10.65 -18.73
N ILE A 614 15.07 10.48 -17.62
CA ILE A 614 16.52 10.71 -17.60
C ILE A 614 17.23 9.82 -18.63
N TYR A 615 16.93 8.51 -18.63
CA TYR A 615 17.50 7.59 -19.62
C TYR A 615 17.06 7.94 -21.04
N ASP A 616 15.81 8.35 -21.25
CA ASP A 616 15.33 8.80 -22.56
C ASP A 616 16.12 10.02 -23.05
N ALA A 617 16.28 11.03 -22.21
CA ALA A 617 17.04 12.23 -22.49
C ALA A 617 18.51 11.92 -22.80
N LEU A 618 19.16 11.01 -22.04
CA LEU A 618 20.51 10.54 -22.32
C LEU A 618 20.61 9.83 -23.68
N SER A 619 19.57 9.08 -24.06
CA SER A 619 19.48 8.42 -25.37
C SER A 619 19.07 9.35 -26.52
N GLY A 620 18.79 10.62 -26.24
CA GLY A 620 18.23 11.57 -27.20
C GLY A 620 16.84 11.17 -27.70
N GLY A 621 16.06 10.48 -26.86
CA GLY A 621 14.68 10.07 -27.14
C GLY A 621 14.50 8.68 -27.77
N SER A 622 15.59 7.96 -28.03
CA SER A 622 15.51 6.71 -28.78
C SER A 622 14.92 5.55 -27.99
N LEU A 623 15.09 5.55 -26.65
CA LEU A 623 14.55 4.49 -25.78
C LEU A 623 13.03 4.53 -25.74
N ARG A 624 12.45 5.74 -25.69
CA ARG A 624 11.00 5.94 -25.77
C ARG A 624 10.44 5.52 -27.12
N ASP A 625 11.07 5.95 -28.22
CA ASP A 625 10.61 5.63 -29.57
C ASP A 625 10.66 4.13 -29.89
N LYS A 626 11.66 3.42 -29.35
CA LYS A 626 11.77 1.94 -29.44
C LYS A 626 10.76 1.19 -28.55
N GLY A 627 10.08 1.89 -27.63
CA GLY A 627 9.20 1.26 -26.62
C GLY A 627 9.96 0.51 -25.51
N THR A 628 11.27 0.75 -25.37
CA THR A 628 12.08 0.20 -24.28
C THR A 628 11.57 0.71 -22.93
N ILE A 629 11.17 1.99 -22.87
CA ILE A 629 10.60 2.65 -21.68
C ILE A 629 9.19 3.18 -21.94
N LEU A 630 8.40 3.34 -20.88
CA LEU A 630 6.99 3.77 -20.93
C LEU A 630 6.77 5.27 -20.70
N PHE A 631 7.75 5.97 -20.15
CA PHE A 631 7.73 7.41 -19.93
C PHE A 631 8.98 8.03 -20.54
N GLY A 632 8.81 9.23 -21.08
CA GLY A 632 9.79 9.90 -21.93
C GLY A 632 9.12 10.71 -23.03
N HIS A 633 9.87 11.67 -23.58
CA HIS A 633 9.38 12.59 -24.60
C HIS A 633 9.73 12.18 -26.04
N GLY A 634 10.66 11.23 -26.23
CA GLY A 634 11.04 10.72 -27.55
C GLY A 634 11.91 11.67 -28.37
N THR A 635 12.36 11.20 -29.55
CA THR A 635 13.37 11.93 -30.34
C THR A 635 12.91 13.30 -30.79
N ARG A 636 11.61 13.50 -31.02
CA ARG A 636 11.04 14.79 -31.46
C ARG A 636 11.24 15.91 -30.45
N TYR A 637 11.25 15.60 -29.15
CA TYR A 637 11.45 16.59 -28.09
C TYR A 637 12.93 16.76 -27.74
N TYR A 638 13.67 15.64 -27.71
CA TYR A 638 15.08 15.59 -27.35
C TYR A 638 16.05 15.88 -28.52
N VAL A 639 15.59 16.64 -29.52
CA VAL A 639 16.47 17.12 -30.61
C VAL A 639 17.49 18.12 -30.09
N ASN A 640 17.09 18.99 -29.16
CA ASN A 640 17.95 20.04 -28.61
C ASN A 640 18.69 19.55 -27.35
N ILE A 641 19.97 19.90 -27.22
CA ILE A 641 20.73 19.64 -26.00
C ILE A 641 20.13 20.36 -24.79
N ASP A 642 19.55 21.55 -24.99
CA ASP A 642 18.94 22.33 -23.91
C ASP A 642 17.74 21.58 -23.30
N SER A 643 16.89 20.96 -24.13
CA SER A 643 15.77 20.17 -23.62
C SER A 643 16.26 18.94 -22.88
N ARG A 644 17.28 18.26 -23.38
CA ARG A 644 17.84 17.07 -22.70
C ARG A 644 18.41 17.41 -21.32
N VAL A 645 19.22 18.46 -21.21
CA VAL A 645 19.88 18.84 -19.96
C VAL A 645 18.88 19.32 -18.92
N LYS A 646 17.95 20.21 -19.28
CA LYS A 646 16.96 20.73 -18.33
C LYS A 646 16.03 19.64 -17.78
N GLU A 647 15.62 18.67 -18.62
CA GLU A 647 14.77 17.55 -18.17
C GLU A 647 15.54 16.62 -17.24
N ILE A 648 16.82 16.34 -17.52
CA ILE A 648 17.65 15.52 -16.63
C ILE A 648 17.77 16.17 -15.25
N VAL A 649 18.03 17.47 -15.20
CA VAL A 649 18.12 18.22 -13.94
C VAL A 649 16.79 18.23 -13.18
N ALA A 650 15.67 18.48 -13.87
CA ALA A 650 14.35 18.50 -13.24
C ALA A 650 13.94 17.13 -12.67
N ASN A 651 14.14 16.08 -13.45
CA ASN A 651 13.89 14.70 -13.00
C ASN A 651 14.83 14.31 -11.86
N TYR A 652 16.11 14.67 -11.93
CA TYR A 652 17.07 14.42 -10.86
C TYR A 652 16.66 15.11 -9.55
N GLY A 653 16.31 16.40 -9.60
CA GLY A 653 15.85 17.15 -8.42
C GLY A 653 14.60 16.55 -7.78
N SER A 654 13.66 16.08 -8.59
CA SER A 654 12.45 15.38 -8.10
C SER A 654 12.79 14.03 -7.45
N LEU A 655 13.64 13.23 -8.09
CA LEU A 655 14.10 11.94 -7.57
C LEU A 655 14.93 12.08 -6.28
N SER A 656 15.80 13.08 -6.18
CA SER A 656 16.60 13.30 -4.97
C SER A 656 15.75 13.57 -3.73
N VAL A 657 14.52 14.05 -3.87
CA VAL A 657 13.58 14.21 -2.75
C VAL A 657 12.75 12.95 -2.52
N LEU A 658 12.13 12.41 -3.58
CA LEU A 658 11.13 11.35 -3.43
C LEU A 658 11.71 9.94 -3.42
N ARG A 659 12.74 9.70 -4.23
CA ARG A 659 13.28 8.39 -4.54
C ARG A 659 14.82 8.41 -4.67
N PRO A 660 15.57 8.73 -3.59
CA PRO A 660 17.03 8.67 -3.60
C PRO A 660 17.58 7.29 -3.96
N ASP A 661 16.83 6.22 -3.68
CA ASP A 661 17.15 4.85 -4.10
C ASP A 661 17.26 4.72 -5.63
N LEU A 662 16.46 5.47 -6.40
CA LEU A 662 16.55 5.51 -7.85
C LEU A 662 17.75 6.31 -8.35
N ILE A 663 18.23 7.26 -7.56
CA ILE A 663 19.49 7.97 -7.85
C ILE A 663 20.68 7.02 -7.71
N GLU A 664 20.67 6.09 -6.75
CA GLU A 664 21.74 5.10 -6.63
C GLU A 664 21.80 4.13 -7.83
N ILE A 665 20.64 3.75 -8.37
CA ILE A 665 20.58 3.00 -9.64
C ILE A 665 21.19 3.83 -10.78
N LEU A 666 20.81 5.10 -10.90
CA LEU A 666 21.37 6.01 -11.90
C LEU A 666 22.88 6.20 -11.72
N ARG A 667 23.36 6.29 -10.47
CA ARG A 667 24.77 6.47 -10.12
C ARG A 667 25.61 5.25 -10.51
N LYS A 668 25.07 4.05 -10.40
CA LYS A 668 25.72 2.82 -10.85
C LYS A 668 25.96 2.83 -12.36
N ASP A 669 24.99 3.30 -13.15
CA ASP A 669 25.08 3.33 -14.61
C ASP A 669 25.88 4.53 -15.12
N TYR A 670 25.68 5.69 -14.50
CA TYR A 670 26.19 7.00 -14.94
C TYR A 670 26.82 7.79 -13.79
N PRO A 671 27.88 7.30 -13.13
CA PRO A 671 28.45 7.94 -11.94
C PRO A 671 28.90 9.37 -12.21
N LYS A 672 29.54 9.61 -13.38
CA LYS A 672 30.00 10.95 -13.79
C LYS A 672 28.84 11.93 -14.00
N LEU A 673 27.68 11.46 -14.49
CA LEU A 673 26.52 12.31 -14.65
C LEU A 673 25.99 12.73 -13.28
N VAL A 674 25.86 11.77 -12.37
CA VAL A 674 25.36 12.05 -11.01
C VAL A 674 26.31 12.97 -10.26
N ASP A 675 27.63 12.80 -10.38
CA ASP A 675 28.61 13.71 -9.79
C ASP A 675 28.48 15.15 -10.33
N GLU A 676 28.21 15.33 -11.62
CA GLU A 676 27.97 16.67 -12.20
C GLU A 676 26.61 17.25 -11.78
N LEU A 677 25.59 16.41 -11.57
CA LEU A 677 24.30 16.83 -11.04
C LEU A 677 24.41 17.24 -9.55
N ASP A 678 25.17 16.50 -8.74
CA ASP A 678 25.50 16.86 -7.36
C ASP A 678 26.22 18.22 -7.30
N LYS A 679 27.22 18.44 -8.17
CA LYS A 679 27.91 19.73 -8.29
C LYS A 679 26.97 20.85 -8.71
N TYR A 680 26.04 20.57 -9.61
CA TYR A 680 25.05 21.55 -10.05
C TYR A 680 24.13 21.99 -8.89
N ILE A 681 23.68 21.06 -8.05
CA ILE A 681 22.94 21.40 -6.82
C ILE A 681 23.79 22.26 -5.88
N ASP A 682 25.08 21.94 -5.71
CA ASP A 682 26.00 22.75 -4.90
C ASP A 682 26.19 24.17 -5.47
N GLU A 683 26.19 24.34 -6.80
CA GLU A 683 26.24 25.65 -7.44
C GLU A 683 24.96 26.46 -7.23
N LEU A 684 23.79 25.81 -7.30
CA LEU A 684 22.51 26.45 -6.99
C LEU A 684 22.48 26.93 -5.53
N LEU A 685 22.90 26.09 -4.58
CA LEU A 685 22.96 26.49 -3.16
C LEU A 685 23.87 27.70 -2.93
N LYS A 686 25.05 27.73 -3.57
CA LYS A 686 25.96 28.89 -3.51
C LYS A 686 25.30 30.16 -4.02
N LYS A 687 24.51 30.10 -5.10
CA LYS A 687 23.80 31.27 -5.64
C LYS A 687 22.73 31.81 -4.70
N VAL A 688 22.10 30.95 -3.91
CA VAL A 688 21.07 31.33 -2.94
C VAL A 688 21.69 31.77 -1.59
N GLY A 689 23.01 31.73 -1.45
CA GLY A 689 23.75 32.20 -0.28
C GLY A 689 23.75 31.20 0.88
N VAL A 690 23.77 29.89 0.55
CA VAL A 690 23.47 28.79 1.47
C VAL A 690 24.55 27.72 1.53
#